data_AF-A0A662LXL1-F1
#
_entry.id   AF-A0A662LXL1-F1
#
_cell.length_a   1.000
_cell.length_b   1.000
_cell.length_c   1.000
_cell.angle_alpha   90.00
_cell.angle_beta   90.00
_cell.angle_gamma   90.00
#
_symmetry.space_group_name_H-M   'P 1'
#
loop_
_entity.id
_entity.type
_entity.pdbx_description
1 polymer ?
#
loop_
_entity_poly.entity_id
_entity_poly.type
_entity_poly.pdbx_seq_one_letter_code
_entity_poly.pdbx_strand_id
1 'polypeptide(L)'
;MKKILSLLMIGILIISGTSIIALAENGEIEKKEKISFSEPSLQEVGEYLSINIKNTAFTREPGAPLLPVYKKIFTLPYDVKILSISYKISNVKQKTLSKPIIPAPQPLPLISVKTSVKRTLKNKAVYNSEKLYPDKWFDYTIGCGLNNGKHTLFVVTKTYPIRYSPLNNTIYYIDDATITIKFKKNSKKTFSPNESNLFDLLIIAPEKFSDELQPLIQHKIDHGIKTMFASTENIYKSTDGRDKPEKIKHFIKDAIEDLGIKYVLLVGGLKSLIHAKRRDNPNEGTQDWYVPVRYTNLYDSGGIYDPGFISDLYYADIYKYDEKTDEWVFDDWDSNGNSIFAEWKAMGKDTLDLYPDVYIGRLPCRNENEVKLMVKEIIKYENGGVDDNWFKKMVVVGSDTFDDTGSTDYYEGEVQNQKALEYMTGFQPIKIWGSNINNGGPVPEPQDIINAINQGCGFLYFAGHGSPSRWNTYYPEKFNEPRAGGLWIYHMPFISNKEKTPICIVGGCHNSQFNVTATSFLNYWLYHKGWTYIPTPECWSWWLTRDLGGGSIATIGNTGLGYGAVGNHGDLNGDGIDEPDCVETLSGYIESLFFREYGQNNVHILGETWGGAVTSYLNTFPGMDDQLDCKTVEEWVLLGDPSLMIGGYK
;
A
#
# COMPACT_ATOMS: atom_id res chain seq x y z
N MET A 1 23.09 13.58 59.89
CA MET A 1 22.60 12.35 59.23
C MET A 1 21.84 12.73 57.97
N LYS A 2 22.20 12.08 56.85
CA LYS A 2 21.54 11.99 55.54
C LYS A 2 21.35 13.29 54.72
N LYS A 3 22.37 13.57 53.90
CA LYS A 3 22.22 14.16 52.56
C LYS A 3 21.48 13.15 51.68
N ILE A 4 20.36 13.56 51.06
CA ILE A 4 19.76 12.83 49.94
C ILE A 4 20.26 13.50 48.68
N LEU A 5 21.03 12.74 47.90
CA LEU A 5 21.57 13.10 46.61
C LEU A 5 20.44 12.90 45.59
N SER A 6 19.83 13.98 45.11
CA SER A 6 18.96 13.92 43.93
C SER A 6 19.84 13.81 42.69
N LEU A 7 20.02 12.58 42.20
CA LEU A 7 20.58 12.29 40.88
C LEU A 7 19.60 12.81 39.82
N LEU A 8 19.89 14.01 39.32
CA LEU A 8 19.28 14.55 38.11
C LEU A 8 19.95 13.84 36.94
N MET A 9 19.31 12.77 36.47
CA MET A 9 19.69 12.08 35.25
C MET A 9 19.34 13.00 34.08
N ILE A 10 20.33 13.78 33.61
CA ILE A 10 20.21 14.59 32.39
C ILE A 10 20.19 13.59 31.23
N GLY A 11 18.99 13.16 30.84
CA GLY A 11 18.76 12.62 29.51
C GLY A 11 18.99 13.74 28.51
N ILE A 12 20.13 13.71 27.81
CA ILE A 12 20.36 14.54 26.64
C ILE A 12 19.43 13.99 25.54
N LEU A 13 18.23 14.56 25.44
CA LEU A 13 17.47 14.54 24.20
C LEU A 13 18.23 15.44 23.20
N ILE A 14 18.94 14.84 22.24
CA ILE A 14 19.36 15.55 21.04
C ILE A 14 18.19 15.52 20.06
N ILE A 15 17.20 16.38 20.29
CA ILE A 15 16.26 16.83 19.25
C ILE A 15 16.74 18.21 18.83
N SER A 16 17.10 18.39 17.55
CA SER A 16 17.03 19.72 16.94
C SER A 16 16.90 19.67 15.42
N GLY A 17 15.89 18.96 14.92
CA GLY A 17 15.29 19.33 13.64
C GLY A 17 14.55 20.66 13.82
N THR A 18 15.24 21.79 13.71
CA THR A 18 14.58 23.10 13.67
C THR A 18 14.25 23.42 12.22
N SER A 19 13.01 23.17 11.82
CA SER A 19 12.51 23.65 10.53
C SER A 19 12.33 25.18 10.64
N ILE A 20 13.36 25.93 10.26
CA ILE A 20 13.29 27.39 10.19
C ILE A 20 12.62 27.75 8.88
N ILE A 21 11.51 28.48 8.95
CA ILE A 21 10.87 29.11 7.79
C ILE A 21 11.41 30.53 7.72
N ALA A 22 12.11 30.87 6.64
CA ALA A 22 12.49 32.24 6.32
C ALA A 22 11.69 32.69 5.09
N LEU A 23 11.01 33.83 5.19
CA LEU A 23 10.44 34.54 4.04
C LEU A 23 11.49 35.52 3.51
N ALA A 24 11.81 35.43 2.22
CA ALA A 24 12.54 36.48 1.52
C ALA A 24 11.58 37.57 1.00
N GLU A 25 12.09 38.77 0.75
CA GLU A 25 11.30 39.95 0.30
C GLU A 25 10.50 39.73 -1.00
N ASN A 26 10.82 38.69 -1.79
CA ASN A 26 10.17 38.38 -3.08
C ASN A 26 9.09 37.28 -3.00
N GLY A 27 8.62 36.88 -1.81
CA GLY A 27 7.63 35.81 -1.65
C GLY A 27 8.17 34.39 -1.82
N GLU A 28 9.50 34.24 -1.83
CA GLU A 28 10.17 32.95 -1.75
C GLU A 28 10.17 32.45 -0.31
N ILE A 29 9.88 31.16 -0.14
CA ILE A 29 9.86 30.47 1.13
C ILE A 29 11.01 29.47 1.14
N GLU A 30 11.82 29.51 2.20
CA GLU A 30 12.88 28.54 2.46
C GLU A 30 12.48 27.61 3.62
N LYS A 31 12.53 26.30 3.39
CA LYS A 31 12.51 25.26 4.44
C LYS A 31 13.91 24.65 4.54
N LYS A 32 14.45 24.58 5.75
CA LYS A 32 15.78 24.01 6.02
C LYS A 32 15.70 22.94 7.11
N GLU A 33 16.37 21.83 6.88
CA GLU A 33 16.59 20.76 7.88
C GLU A 33 18.10 20.63 8.13
N LYS A 34 18.52 20.71 9.39
CA LYS A 34 19.90 20.43 9.81
C LYS A 34 19.93 19.13 10.58
N ILE A 35 20.90 18.28 10.27
CA ILE A 35 21.01 16.93 10.80
C ILE A 35 22.45 16.74 11.25
N SER A 36 22.63 16.18 12.44
CA SER A 36 23.93 15.73 12.95
C SER A 36 23.85 14.23 13.20
N PHE A 37 24.84 13.50 12.71
CA PHE A 37 24.95 12.05 12.82
C PHE A 37 25.94 11.68 13.91
N SER A 38 25.61 10.65 14.69
CA SER A 38 26.58 10.04 15.60
C SER A 38 27.65 9.28 14.81
N GLU A 39 28.80 9.02 15.42
CA GLU A 39 29.75 8.07 14.84
C GLU A 39 29.07 6.72 14.58
N PRO A 40 29.36 6.04 13.45
CA PRO A 40 28.76 4.76 13.14
C PRO A 40 29.13 3.69 14.17
N SER A 41 28.12 3.03 14.72
CA SER A 41 28.30 1.86 15.57
C SER A 41 28.42 0.60 14.70
N LEU A 42 29.29 -0.32 15.08
CA LEU A 42 29.57 -1.55 14.33
C LEU A 42 29.27 -2.76 15.22
N GLN A 43 28.55 -3.74 14.69
CA GLN A 43 28.25 -4.99 15.36
C GLN A 43 28.62 -6.18 14.48
N GLU A 44 29.27 -7.19 15.05
CA GLU A 44 29.58 -8.41 14.31
C GLU A 44 28.35 -9.30 14.13
N VAL A 45 28.12 -9.73 12.89
CA VAL A 45 27.06 -10.66 12.51
C VAL A 45 27.66 -11.75 11.64
N GLY A 46 28.16 -12.81 12.29
CA GLY A 46 28.89 -13.90 11.61
C GLY A 46 30.13 -13.40 10.86
N GLU A 47 30.12 -13.57 9.53
CA GLU A 47 31.20 -13.13 8.63
C GLU A 47 31.10 -11.65 8.22
N TYR A 48 30.10 -10.92 8.73
CA TYR A 48 29.79 -9.54 8.35
C TYR A 48 29.82 -8.56 9.53
N LEU A 49 29.69 -7.28 9.20
CA LEU A 49 29.33 -6.21 10.12
C LEU A 49 27.94 -5.65 9.79
N SER A 50 27.13 -5.45 10.82
CA SER A 50 26.02 -4.49 10.79
C SER A 50 26.55 -3.11 11.22
N ILE A 51 26.06 -2.06 10.58
CA ILE A 51 26.47 -0.67 10.83
C ILE A 51 25.26 0.20 11.11
N ASN A 52 25.22 0.86 12.27
CA ASN A 52 24.03 1.57 12.73
C ASN A 52 24.37 3.02 13.10
N ILE A 53 23.48 3.93 12.68
CA ILE A 53 23.39 5.31 13.15
C ILE A 53 21.99 5.48 13.73
N LYS A 54 21.83 6.29 14.78
CA LYS A 54 20.51 6.51 15.38
C LYS A 54 19.61 7.31 14.44
N ASN A 55 18.30 7.03 14.49
CA ASN A 55 17.27 7.75 13.71
C ASN A 55 17.49 7.66 12.19
N THR A 56 17.92 6.50 11.69
CA THR A 56 18.09 6.24 10.26
C THR A 56 17.40 4.95 9.89
N ALA A 57 16.74 4.94 8.74
CA ALA A 57 16.33 3.73 8.05
C ALA A 57 17.54 3.01 7.42
N PHE A 58 17.29 1.97 6.62
CA PHE A 58 18.32 1.30 5.81
C PHE A 58 18.05 1.33 4.30
N THR A 59 19.11 1.26 3.51
CA THR A 59 19.06 0.98 2.07
C THR A 59 18.59 -0.47 1.84
N ARG A 60 17.68 -0.73 0.90
CA ARG A 60 17.07 -2.06 0.75
C ARG A 60 17.32 -2.76 -0.59
N GLU A 61 18.27 -2.30 -1.41
CA GLU A 61 18.59 -2.98 -2.67
C GLU A 61 19.07 -4.42 -2.39
N PRO A 62 18.33 -5.47 -2.82
CA PRO A 62 18.63 -6.84 -2.44
C PRO A 62 20.06 -7.26 -2.79
N GLY A 63 20.78 -7.77 -1.79
CA GLY A 63 22.15 -8.22 -1.96
C GLY A 63 23.22 -7.12 -2.01
N ALA A 64 22.86 -5.83 -2.06
CA ALA A 64 23.79 -4.72 -1.87
C ALA A 64 24.06 -4.49 -0.37
N PRO A 65 25.14 -3.77 0.03
CA PRO A 65 25.42 -3.47 1.43
C PRO A 65 24.24 -2.77 2.14
N LEU A 66 23.82 -3.29 3.30
CA LEU A 66 22.77 -2.68 4.13
C LEU A 66 23.36 -1.48 4.89
N LEU A 67 22.97 -0.26 4.51
CA LEU A 67 23.56 0.97 5.04
C LEU A 67 22.50 1.94 5.58
N PRO A 68 22.80 2.66 6.68
CA PRO A 68 21.96 3.73 7.20
C PRO A 68 21.60 4.80 6.16
N VAL A 69 20.33 5.19 6.12
CA VAL A 69 19.80 6.31 5.33
C VAL A 69 18.86 7.14 6.19
N TYR A 70 19.08 8.45 6.24
CA TYR A 70 18.17 9.39 6.88
C TYR A 70 17.14 9.89 5.86
N LYS A 71 15.86 9.76 6.19
CA LYS A 71 14.75 10.22 5.35
C LYS A 71 14.06 11.42 5.97
N LYS A 72 13.72 12.41 5.16
CA LYS A 72 12.90 13.56 5.57
C LYS A 72 11.89 13.90 4.50
N ILE A 73 10.62 13.96 4.89
CA ILE A 73 9.51 14.36 4.03
C ILE A 73 9.21 15.85 4.27
N PHE A 74 9.20 16.63 3.20
CA PHE A 74 8.70 18.00 3.22
C PHE A 74 7.39 18.05 2.44
N THR A 75 6.31 18.45 3.12
CA THR A 75 5.02 18.72 2.48
C THR A 75 4.95 20.19 2.06
N LEU A 76 4.60 20.42 0.80
CA LEU A 76 4.41 21.74 0.23
C LEU A 76 2.99 21.84 -0.36
N PRO A 77 2.37 23.04 -0.39
CA PRO A 77 1.11 23.24 -1.11
C PRO A 77 1.25 22.87 -2.60
N TYR A 78 0.17 22.41 -3.23
CA TYR A 78 0.20 22.05 -4.66
C TYR A 78 0.48 23.24 -5.58
N ASP A 79 0.10 24.46 -5.19
CA ASP A 79 0.21 25.69 -5.99
C ASP A 79 1.61 26.33 -5.90
N VAL A 80 2.66 25.54 -5.72
CA VAL A 80 4.04 26.03 -5.61
C VAL A 80 4.92 25.52 -6.74
N LYS A 81 5.93 26.32 -7.04
CA LYS A 81 7.07 25.97 -7.88
C LYS A 81 8.29 25.80 -6.99
N ILE A 82 8.94 24.64 -7.08
CA ILE A 82 10.23 24.41 -6.43
C ILE A 82 11.31 25.20 -7.20
N LEU A 83 12.08 26.00 -6.48
CA LEU A 83 13.17 26.81 -7.03
C LEU A 83 14.51 26.09 -6.92
N SER A 84 14.72 25.37 -5.81
CA SER A 84 15.90 24.56 -5.61
C SER A 84 15.71 23.58 -4.46
N ILE A 85 16.23 22.37 -4.63
CA ILE A 85 16.52 21.44 -3.54
C ILE A 85 18.04 21.33 -3.47
N SER A 86 18.62 21.73 -2.35
CA SER A 86 20.08 21.75 -2.18
C SER A 86 20.49 21.09 -0.90
N TYR A 87 21.70 20.52 -0.90
CA TYR A 87 22.28 19.83 0.24
C TYR A 87 23.70 20.33 0.50
N LYS A 88 24.11 20.31 1.77
CA LYS A 88 25.48 20.57 2.22
C LYS A 88 25.87 19.54 3.26
N ILE A 89 27.09 19.03 3.19
CA ILE A 89 27.65 18.09 4.17
C ILE A 89 28.91 18.71 4.81
N SER A 90 29.22 18.30 6.03
CA SER A 90 30.48 18.61 6.71
C SER A 90 31.39 17.37 6.79
N ASN A 91 32.70 17.59 6.91
CA ASN A 91 33.71 16.63 7.40
C ASN A 91 33.52 15.15 6.98
N VAL A 92 33.98 14.77 5.80
CA VAL A 92 34.04 13.36 5.39
C VAL A 92 35.19 12.66 6.10
N LYS A 93 34.87 11.68 6.94
CA LYS A 93 35.83 10.81 7.64
C LYS A 93 35.90 9.46 6.94
N GLN A 94 37.03 8.77 7.10
CA GLN A 94 37.27 7.45 6.53
C GLN A 94 37.60 6.43 7.63
N LYS A 95 37.10 5.20 7.49
CA LYS A 95 37.44 4.08 8.37
C LYS A 95 37.49 2.77 7.58
N THR A 96 38.60 2.04 7.70
CA THR A 96 38.70 0.67 7.19
C THR A 96 38.10 -0.30 8.19
N LEU A 97 37.34 -1.28 7.68
CA LEU A 97 36.61 -2.27 8.45
C LEU A 97 37.37 -3.62 8.44
N SER A 98 37.15 -4.40 9.49
CA SER A 98 37.73 -5.75 9.64
C SER A 98 37.02 -6.82 8.79
N LYS A 99 35.75 -6.58 8.46
CA LYS A 99 34.85 -7.51 7.75
C LYS A 99 33.94 -6.69 6.81
N PRO A 100 33.38 -7.31 5.75
CA PRO A 100 32.44 -6.64 4.87
C PRO A 100 31.11 -6.35 5.58
N ILE A 101 30.41 -5.31 5.13
CA ILE A 101 29.05 -4.98 5.61
C ILE A 101 28.06 -6.05 5.15
N ILE A 102 27.07 -6.38 5.98
CA ILE A 102 26.02 -7.36 5.68
C ILE A 102 25.20 -6.91 4.45
N PRO A 103 24.87 -7.83 3.51
CA PRO A 103 23.99 -7.49 2.41
C PRO A 103 22.54 -7.31 2.88
N ALA A 104 21.76 -6.48 2.19
CA ALA A 104 20.33 -6.31 2.44
C ALA A 104 19.55 -7.58 2.05
N PRO A 105 18.52 -7.96 2.84
CA PRO A 105 17.74 -9.18 2.63
C PRO A 105 16.99 -9.17 1.30
N GLN A 106 16.65 -10.36 0.80
CA GLN A 106 15.81 -10.51 -0.38
C GLN A 106 14.35 -10.75 0.06
N PRO A 107 13.40 -9.92 -0.38
CA PRO A 107 11.97 -10.18 -0.15
C PRO A 107 11.50 -11.51 -0.74
N LEU A 108 10.45 -12.08 -0.15
CA LEU A 108 9.90 -13.37 -0.54
C LEU A 108 8.48 -13.19 -1.10
N PRO A 109 8.15 -13.82 -2.24
CA PRO A 109 6.78 -13.79 -2.75
C PRO A 109 5.87 -14.61 -1.82
N LEU A 110 4.69 -14.09 -1.49
CA LEU A 110 3.69 -14.72 -0.60
C LEU A 110 3.02 -15.97 -1.21
N ILE A 111 3.64 -16.60 -2.19
CA ILE A 111 3.28 -17.91 -2.76
C ILE A 111 4.34 -18.98 -2.47
N SER A 112 5.58 -18.58 -2.17
CA SER A 112 6.71 -19.50 -1.95
C SER A 112 6.86 -19.86 -0.48
N VAL A 113 7.14 -21.13 -0.22
CA VAL A 113 7.33 -21.70 1.13
C VAL A 113 8.66 -22.42 1.23
N LYS A 114 9.10 -23.07 0.13
CA LYS A 114 10.28 -23.95 0.09
C LYS A 114 11.58 -23.27 -0.33
N THR A 115 11.58 -21.97 -0.60
CA THR A 115 12.84 -21.23 -0.69
C THR A 115 13.35 -21.08 0.72
N SER A 116 14.01 -22.14 1.21
CA SER A 116 14.82 -22.11 2.42
C SER A 116 15.53 -20.76 2.48
N VAL A 117 15.48 -20.09 3.63
CA VAL A 117 16.20 -18.85 4.01
C VAL A 117 17.73 -19.07 3.95
N LYS A 118 18.21 -19.65 2.85
CA LYS A 118 19.60 -19.99 2.61
C LYS A 118 20.31 -18.75 2.07
N ARG A 119 20.63 -17.90 3.04
CA ARG A 119 21.61 -16.80 2.99
C ARG A 119 21.18 -15.65 2.09
N THR A 120 21.16 -14.45 2.68
CA THR A 120 21.21 -13.20 1.94
C THR A 120 22.34 -13.26 0.91
N LEU A 121 21.97 -13.23 -0.38
CA LEU A 121 22.91 -13.40 -1.48
C LEU A 121 23.63 -12.08 -1.74
N LYS A 122 24.97 -12.06 -1.62
CA LYS A 122 25.76 -10.89 -2.03
C LYS A 122 25.57 -10.62 -3.51
N ASN A 123 25.25 -9.37 -3.86
CA ASN A 123 25.41 -8.86 -5.21
C ASN A 123 26.91 -8.76 -5.51
N LYS A 124 27.45 -9.75 -6.24
CA LYS A 124 28.88 -9.82 -6.58
C LYS A 124 29.36 -8.60 -7.37
N ALA A 125 28.50 -7.97 -8.17
CA ALA A 125 28.89 -6.79 -8.94
C ALA A 125 29.17 -5.60 -8.02
N VAL A 126 28.43 -5.46 -6.91
CA VAL A 126 28.65 -4.42 -5.89
C VAL A 126 29.82 -4.81 -4.98
N TYR A 127 29.81 -6.02 -4.42
CA TYR A 127 30.82 -6.45 -3.42
C TYR A 127 32.23 -6.60 -3.98
N ASN A 128 32.39 -6.86 -5.29
CA ASN A 128 33.70 -6.93 -5.94
C ASN A 128 34.12 -5.60 -6.57
N SER A 129 33.45 -4.49 -6.24
CA SER A 129 33.75 -3.15 -6.78
C SER A 129 34.45 -2.27 -5.75
N GLU A 130 35.35 -1.40 -6.23
CA GLU A 130 35.91 -0.28 -5.46
C GLU A 130 34.99 0.95 -5.48
N LYS A 131 33.91 0.92 -6.28
CA LYS A 131 32.96 2.03 -6.35
C LYS A 131 32.22 2.18 -5.02
N LEU A 132 31.98 3.43 -4.65
CA LEU A 132 31.20 3.76 -3.46
C LEU A 132 29.73 3.42 -3.66
N TYR A 133 29.15 2.72 -2.68
CA TYR A 133 27.73 2.43 -2.56
C TYR A 133 27.17 3.01 -1.24
N PRO A 134 26.09 3.79 -1.27
CA PRO A 134 25.56 4.46 -2.46
C PRO A 134 26.62 5.40 -3.08
N ASP A 135 26.43 5.76 -4.34
CA ASP A 135 27.34 6.64 -5.07
C ASP A 135 27.06 8.14 -4.82
N LYS A 136 25.97 8.45 -4.14
CA LYS A 136 25.54 9.80 -3.74
C LYS A 136 25.52 9.95 -2.22
N TRP A 137 25.64 11.21 -1.76
CA TRP A 137 25.40 11.59 -0.36
C TRP A 137 23.95 12.02 -0.09
N PHE A 138 23.25 12.43 -1.15
CA PHE A 138 21.91 12.98 -1.09
C PHE A 138 21.15 12.62 -2.36
N ASP A 139 19.87 12.31 -2.22
CA ASP A 139 18.94 12.04 -3.30
C ASP A 139 17.54 12.48 -2.87
N TYR A 140 16.60 12.64 -3.80
CA TYR A 140 15.23 13.00 -3.48
C TYR A 140 14.26 12.47 -4.52
N THR A 141 13.00 12.34 -4.10
CA THR A 141 11.86 12.04 -4.96
C THR A 141 10.77 13.08 -4.68
N ILE A 142 10.05 13.48 -5.72
CA ILE A 142 8.90 14.37 -5.62
C ILE A 142 7.65 13.59 -6.03
N GLY A 143 6.60 13.64 -5.22
CA GLY A 143 5.30 13.02 -5.51
C GLY A 143 4.13 14.00 -5.35
N CYS A 144 3.05 13.76 -6.07
CA CYS A 144 1.85 14.59 -6.14
C CYS A 144 0.63 13.81 -5.67
N GLY A 145 0.01 14.20 -4.56
CA GLY A 145 -1.22 13.53 -4.15
C GLY A 145 -1.93 14.17 -2.97
N LEU A 146 -2.78 13.41 -2.32
CA LEU A 146 -3.58 13.88 -1.19
C LEU A 146 -2.88 13.69 0.15
N ASN A 147 -2.91 14.73 0.98
CA ASN A 147 -2.64 14.66 2.40
C ASN A 147 -3.84 15.23 3.16
N ASN A 148 -4.54 14.40 3.93
CA ASN A 148 -5.77 14.78 4.64
C ASN A 148 -6.78 15.49 3.72
N GLY A 149 -7.06 14.88 2.56
CA GLY A 149 -7.99 15.40 1.55
C GLY A 149 -7.53 16.65 0.78
N LYS A 150 -6.26 17.06 0.90
CA LYS A 150 -5.70 18.23 0.20
C LYS A 150 -4.55 17.84 -0.72
N HIS A 151 -4.62 18.28 -1.97
CA HIS A 151 -3.52 18.16 -2.92
C HIS A 151 -2.25 18.80 -2.35
N THR A 152 -1.18 18.01 -2.32
CA THR A 152 0.07 18.26 -1.62
C THR A 152 1.22 17.73 -2.45
N LEU A 153 2.30 18.50 -2.50
CA LEU A 153 3.57 18.06 -3.07
C LEU A 153 4.43 17.47 -1.96
N PHE A 154 4.83 16.22 -2.11
CA PHE A 154 5.71 15.50 -1.19
C PHE A 154 7.13 15.52 -1.73
N VAL A 155 8.07 16.12 -1.00
CA VAL A 155 9.51 16.03 -1.31
C VAL A 155 10.15 15.09 -0.31
N VAL A 156 10.38 13.85 -0.72
CA VAL A 156 11.01 12.80 0.09
C VAL A 156 12.52 12.86 -0.15
N THR A 157 13.27 13.32 0.84
CA THR A 157 14.72 13.47 0.75
C THR A 157 15.43 12.32 1.46
N LYS A 158 16.50 11.83 0.85
CA LYS A 158 17.35 10.73 1.34
C LYS A 158 18.77 11.27 1.53
N THR A 159 19.27 11.24 2.77
CA THR A 159 20.67 11.53 3.08
C THR A 159 21.36 10.22 3.43
N TYR A 160 22.47 9.93 2.77
CA TYR A 160 23.27 8.72 3.00
C TYR A 160 24.46 9.07 3.89
N PRO A 161 24.34 9.01 5.23
CA PRO A 161 25.43 9.40 6.14
C PRO A 161 26.68 8.53 6.02
N ILE A 162 26.57 7.34 5.40
CA ILE A 162 27.67 6.43 5.13
C ILE A 162 27.66 6.03 3.66
N ARG A 163 28.85 6.02 3.05
CA ARG A 163 29.13 5.39 1.75
C ARG A 163 30.23 4.36 1.93
N TYR A 164 30.10 3.22 1.26
CA TYR A 164 30.96 2.07 1.44
C TYR A 164 31.66 1.71 0.14
N SER A 165 32.97 1.46 0.19
CA SER A 165 33.75 0.86 -0.89
C SER A 165 33.93 -0.63 -0.59
N PRO A 166 33.13 -1.53 -1.19
CA PRO A 166 33.06 -2.92 -0.76
C PRO A 166 34.36 -3.71 -0.91
N LEU A 167 35.06 -3.58 -2.05
CA LEU A 167 36.31 -4.31 -2.29
C LEU A 167 37.42 -3.92 -1.29
N ASN A 168 37.43 -2.65 -0.86
CA ASN A 168 38.41 -2.09 0.06
C ASN A 168 37.99 -2.18 1.53
N ASN A 169 36.81 -2.74 1.83
CA ASN A 169 36.19 -2.75 3.16
C ASN A 169 36.29 -1.39 3.87
N THR A 170 36.06 -0.29 3.16
CA THR A 170 36.28 1.07 3.69
C THR A 170 35.01 1.89 3.62
N ILE A 171 34.61 2.46 4.76
CA ILE A 171 33.49 3.41 4.85
C ILE A 171 33.99 4.84 4.84
N TYR A 172 33.14 5.70 4.29
CA TYR A 172 33.22 7.14 4.34
C TYR A 172 31.95 7.63 5.01
N TYR A 173 32.06 8.46 6.04
CA TYR A 173 30.90 8.94 6.79
C TYR A 173 31.02 10.43 7.14
N ILE A 174 29.87 11.08 7.33
CA ILE A 174 29.76 12.51 7.61
C ILE A 174 29.20 12.77 9.00
N ASP A 175 29.58 13.89 9.59
CA ASP A 175 29.08 14.31 10.90
C ASP A 175 27.78 15.11 10.78
N ASP A 176 27.65 15.96 9.75
CA ASP A 176 26.47 16.80 9.57
C ASP A 176 26.02 16.88 8.11
N ALA A 177 24.71 17.07 7.94
CA ALA A 177 24.09 17.43 6.69
C ALA A 177 23.08 18.58 6.89
N THR A 178 22.90 19.39 5.86
CA THR A 178 21.85 20.41 5.79
C THR A 178 21.13 20.30 4.47
N ILE A 179 19.81 20.11 4.53
CA ILE A 179 18.91 20.07 3.38
C ILE A 179 18.18 21.41 3.33
N THR A 180 18.06 22.01 2.15
CA THR A 180 17.35 23.28 1.95
C THR A 180 16.48 23.21 0.71
N ILE A 181 15.18 23.43 0.90
CA ILE A 181 14.18 23.54 -0.15
C ILE A 181 13.75 25.00 -0.24
N LYS A 182 13.85 25.57 -1.44
CA LYS A 182 13.31 26.89 -1.76
C LYS A 182 12.17 26.72 -2.74
N PHE A 183 11.06 27.39 -2.48
CA PHE A 183 9.89 27.36 -3.35
C PHE A 183 9.15 28.70 -3.28
N LYS A 184 8.27 28.94 -4.24
CA LYS A 184 7.38 30.11 -4.24
C LYS A 184 6.04 29.73 -4.83
N LYS A 185 5.02 30.55 -4.59
CA LYS A 185 3.71 30.37 -5.22
C LYS A 185 3.83 30.37 -6.75
N ASN A 186 3.19 29.41 -7.40
CA ASN A 186 3.07 29.30 -8.84
C ASN A 186 1.68 29.82 -9.25
N SER A 187 1.63 31.02 -9.84
CA SER A 187 0.36 31.67 -10.22
C SER A 187 -0.28 31.14 -11.49
N LYS A 188 0.34 30.17 -12.18
CA LYS A 188 -0.15 29.68 -13.48
C LYS A 188 -1.26 28.62 -13.39
N LYS A 189 -1.42 27.96 -12.24
CA LYS A 189 -2.37 26.86 -12.07
C LYS A 189 -3.02 26.97 -10.70
N THR A 190 -4.33 27.07 -10.68
CA THR A 190 -5.14 26.92 -9.48
C THR A 190 -6.22 25.92 -9.83
N PHE A 191 -6.36 24.86 -9.02
CA PHE A 191 -7.65 24.19 -8.95
C PHE A 191 -8.65 25.28 -8.55
N SER A 192 -9.53 25.62 -9.47
CA SER A 192 -10.55 26.65 -9.25
C SER A 192 -11.90 26.04 -9.53
N PRO A 193 -12.25 24.95 -8.80
CA PRO A 193 -13.55 24.35 -8.96
C PRO A 193 -14.59 25.40 -8.60
N ASN A 194 -15.65 25.47 -9.39
CA ASN A 194 -16.67 26.47 -9.18
C ASN A 194 -17.36 26.19 -7.83
N GLU A 195 -17.17 27.07 -6.83
CA GLU A 195 -17.71 26.88 -5.47
C GLU A 195 -19.23 26.65 -5.44
N SER A 196 -19.95 27.17 -6.44
CA SER A 196 -21.40 26.97 -6.59
C SER A 196 -21.80 25.59 -7.14
N ASN A 197 -20.85 24.79 -7.63
CA ASN A 197 -21.06 23.51 -8.31
C ASN A 197 -20.09 22.41 -7.86
N LEU A 198 -19.76 22.37 -6.56
CA LEU A 198 -18.89 21.35 -5.99
C LEU A 198 -19.61 20.01 -5.77
N PHE A 199 -18.92 18.91 -6.06
CA PHE A 199 -19.32 17.54 -5.74
C PHE A 199 -18.20 16.86 -4.96
N ASP A 200 -18.55 15.95 -4.05
CA ASP A 200 -17.59 15.18 -3.26
C ASP A 200 -17.35 13.79 -3.89
N LEU A 201 -18.42 13.10 -4.29
CA LEU A 201 -18.41 11.73 -4.82
C LEU A 201 -18.86 11.68 -6.28
N LEU A 202 -18.04 11.04 -7.12
CA LEU A 202 -18.37 10.67 -8.50
C LEU A 202 -18.58 9.17 -8.61
N ILE A 203 -19.77 8.74 -9.01
CA ILE A 203 -20.08 7.34 -9.31
C ILE A 203 -19.98 7.12 -10.82
N ILE A 204 -19.09 6.21 -11.24
CA ILE A 204 -18.91 5.83 -12.65
C ILE A 204 -19.42 4.39 -12.83
N ALA A 205 -20.44 4.21 -13.67
CA ALA A 205 -21.03 2.91 -13.97
C ALA A 205 -21.57 2.87 -15.41
N PRO A 206 -21.90 1.71 -15.99
CA PRO A 206 -22.68 1.70 -17.23
C PRO A 206 -24.09 2.27 -16.99
N GLU A 207 -24.67 2.90 -18.02
CA GLU A 207 -26.01 3.53 -17.96
C GLU A 207 -27.08 2.58 -17.40
N LYS A 208 -26.98 1.28 -17.69
CA LYS A 208 -27.92 0.26 -17.22
C LYS A 208 -27.95 0.05 -15.70
N PHE A 209 -26.98 0.56 -14.94
CA PHE A 209 -26.97 0.47 -13.47
C PHE A 209 -27.46 1.76 -12.81
N SER A 210 -27.84 2.78 -13.60
CA SER A 210 -28.18 4.11 -13.10
C SER A 210 -29.38 4.09 -12.14
N ASP A 211 -30.42 3.32 -12.45
CA ASP A 211 -31.64 3.21 -11.64
C ASP A 211 -31.35 2.57 -10.27
N GLU A 212 -30.59 1.47 -10.24
CA GLU A 212 -30.20 0.78 -9.01
C GLU A 212 -29.26 1.60 -8.13
N LEU A 213 -28.54 2.57 -8.70
CA LEU A 213 -27.64 3.47 -7.99
C LEU A 213 -28.34 4.71 -7.41
N GLN A 214 -29.53 5.08 -7.88
CA GLN A 214 -30.25 6.26 -7.36
C GLN A 214 -30.44 6.24 -5.82
N PRO A 215 -30.78 5.11 -5.17
CA PRO A 215 -30.89 5.09 -3.71
C PRO A 215 -29.58 5.41 -2.99
N LEU A 216 -28.43 4.96 -3.53
CA LEU A 216 -27.12 5.28 -2.95
C LEU A 216 -26.81 6.77 -3.11
N ILE A 217 -27.04 7.32 -4.30
CA ILE A 217 -26.83 8.74 -4.59
C ILE A 217 -27.64 9.59 -3.61
N GLN A 218 -28.93 9.29 -3.45
CA GLN A 218 -29.79 10.02 -2.52
C GLN A 218 -29.31 9.87 -1.07
N HIS A 219 -28.96 8.65 -0.65
CA HIS A 219 -28.46 8.41 0.70
C HIS A 219 -27.19 9.22 1.01
N LYS A 220 -26.24 9.30 0.05
CA LYS A 220 -25.02 10.10 0.21
C LYS A 220 -25.33 11.60 0.30
N ILE A 221 -26.23 12.10 -0.53
CA ILE A 221 -26.69 13.49 -0.49
C ILE A 221 -27.36 13.80 0.86
N ASP A 222 -28.19 12.89 1.37
CA ASP A 222 -28.87 13.04 2.66
C ASP A 222 -27.88 13.11 3.85
N HIS A 223 -26.69 12.51 3.70
CA HIS A 223 -25.59 12.57 4.66
C HIS A 223 -24.53 13.64 4.33
N GLY A 224 -24.85 14.57 3.42
CA GLY A 224 -24.01 15.72 3.11
C GLY A 224 -22.86 15.45 2.14
N ILE A 225 -22.79 14.27 1.53
CA ILE A 225 -21.83 13.92 0.48
C ILE A 225 -22.48 14.23 -0.87
N LYS A 226 -22.11 15.36 -1.47
CA LYS A 226 -22.66 15.76 -2.77
C LYS A 226 -22.21 14.77 -3.84
N THR A 227 -23.17 14.10 -4.46
CA THR A 227 -22.89 12.93 -5.30
C THR A 227 -23.38 13.15 -6.72
N MET A 228 -22.55 12.78 -7.70
CA MET A 228 -22.90 12.79 -9.11
C MET A 228 -22.71 11.42 -9.76
N PHE A 229 -23.48 11.16 -10.81
CA PHE A 229 -23.38 9.96 -11.64
C PHE A 229 -22.86 10.32 -13.03
N ALA A 230 -21.92 9.53 -13.55
CA ALA A 230 -21.48 9.60 -14.93
C ALA A 230 -21.47 8.20 -15.56
N SER A 231 -22.19 8.04 -16.67
CA SER A 231 -22.20 6.75 -17.36
C SER A 231 -20.95 6.56 -18.21
N THR A 232 -20.44 5.32 -18.24
CA THR A 232 -19.29 4.98 -19.09
C THR A 232 -19.54 5.31 -20.56
N GLU A 233 -20.77 5.12 -21.04
CA GLU A 233 -21.20 5.42 -22.40
C GLU A 233 -21.09 6.92 -22.71
N ASN A 234 -21.37 7.79 -21.74
CA ASN A 234 -21.21 9.24 -21.91
C ASN A 234 -19.73 9.64 -21.87
N ILE A 235 -18.96 9.10 -20.92
CA ILE A 235 -17.51 9.38 -20.80
C ILE A 235 -16.79 9.02 -22.11
N TYR A 236 -17.06 7.84 -22.69
CA TYR A 236 -16.37 7.42 -23.91
C TYR A 236 -16.65 8.31 -25.13
N LYS A 237 -17.82 8.96 -25.15
CA LYS A 237 -18.26 9.87 -26.22
C LYS A 237 -17.74 11.30 -26.02
N SER A 238 -17.60 11.75 -24.78
CA SER A 238 -17.35 13.15 -24.43
C SER A 238 -15.91 13.45 -24.02
N THR A 239 -15.14 12.43 -23.63
CA THR A 239 -13.76 12.58 -23.17
C THR A 239 -12.77 11.96 -24.14
N ASP A 240 -11.69 12.68 -24.43
CA ASP A 240 -10.58 12.21 -25.25
C ASP A 240 -9.62 11.32 -24.45
N GLY A 241 -8.87 10.46 -25.13
CA GLY A 241 -7.93 9.50 -24.54
C GLY A 241 -7.59 8.37 -25.52
N ARG A 242 -6.44 7.73 -25.36
CA ARG A 242 -5.92 6.66 -26.23
C ARG A 242 -6.78 5.40 -26.16
N ASP A 243 -7.29 5.08 -24.98
CA ASP A 243 -8.16 3.94 -24.71
C ASP A 243 -9.25 4.27 -23.67
N LYS A 244 -10.12 3.32 -23.35
CA LYS A 244 -11.26 3.56 -22.44
C LYS A 244 -10.83 3.85 -20.99
N PRO A 245 -9.84 3.13 -20.39
CA PRO A 245 -9.32 3.52 -19.09
C PRO A 245 -8.77 4.95 -19.08
N GLU A 246 -8.00 5.37 -20.09
CA GLU A 246 -7.47 6.74 -20.11
C GLU A 246 -8.57 7.80 -20.27
N LYS A 247 -9.61 7.53 -21.07
CA LYS A 247 -10.79 8.40 -21.14
C LYS A 247 -11.46 8.59 -19.78
N ILE A 248 -11.58 7.52 -18.99
CA ILE A 248 -12.10 7.61 -17.60
C ILE A 248 -11.15 8.42 -16.72
N LYS A 249 -9.84 8.19 -16.84
CA LYS A 249 -8.84 8.92 -16.06
C LYS A 249 -8.84 10.43 -16.36
N HIS A 250 -8.95 10.83 -17.62
CA HIS A 250 -9.13 12.24 -18.00
C HIS A 250 -10.45 12.82 -17.48
N PHE A 251 -11.54 12.06 -17.52
CA PHE A 251 -12.82 12.53 -16.96
C PHE A 251 -12.72 12.76 -15.45
N ILE A 252 -12.04 11.88 -14.72
CA ILE A 252 -11.77 12.04 -13.29
C ILE A 252 -10.91 13.29 -13.05
N LYS A 253 -9.84 13.49 -13.83
CA LYS A 253 -9.01 14.70 -13.76
C LYS A 253 -9.86 15.97 -13.90
N ASP A 254 -10.70 16.04 -14.92
CA ASP A 254 -11.54 17.22 -15.17
C ASP A 254 -12.57 17.40 -14.05
N ALA A 255 -13.13 16.30 -13.51
CA ALA A 255 -14.04 16.37 -12.36
C ALA A 255 -13.35 16.85 -11.07
N ILE A 256 -12.07 16.52 -10.85
CA ILE A 256 -11.28 17.09 -9.75
C ILE A 256 -11.10 18.60 -9.95
N GLU A 257 -10.68 19.01 -11.14
CA GLU A 257 -10.34 20.41 -11.44
C GLU A 257 -11.57 21.33 -11.45
N ASP A 258 -12.69 20.88 -12.02
CA ASP A 258 -13.88 21.69 -12.25
C ASP A 258 -14.93 21.57 -11.12
N LEU A 259 -15.03 20.40 -10.50
CA LEU A 259 -16.09 20.07 -9.54
C LEU A 259 -15.55 19.79 -8.13
N GLY A 260 -14.24 19.64 -7.95
CA GLY A 260 -13.63 19.38 -6.65
C GLY A 260 -13.86 17.98 -6.10
N ILE A 261 -14.08 16.98 -6.98
CA ILE A 261 -14.28 15.57 -6.61
C ILE A 261 -13.13 15.07 -5.72
N LYS A 262 -13.50 14.34 -4.67
CA LYS A 262 -12.57 13.71 -3.71
C LYS A 262 -12.66 12.19 -3.68
N TYR A 263 -13.84 11.65 -4.01
CA TYR A 263 -14.10 10.21 -4.00
C TYR A 263 -14.61 9.77 -5.37
N VAL A 264 -14.13 8.63 -5.86
CA VAL A 264 -14.61 8.01 -7.09
C VAL A 264 -15.01 6.56 -6.81
N LEU A 265 -16.29 6.24 -7.02
CA LEU A 265 -16.80 4.88 -6.92
C LEU A 265 -17.00 4.29 -8.31
N LEU A 266 -16.22 3.25 -8.64
CA LEU A 266 -16.36 2.49 -9.87
C LEU A 266 -17.35 1.35 -9.66
N VAL A 267 -18.47 1.34 -10.39
CA VAL A 267 -19.49 0.29 -10.27
C VAL A 267 -19.55 -0.53 -11.55
N GLY A 268 -18.85 -1.65 -11.54
CA GLY A 268 -18.83 -2.60 -12.64
C GLY A 268 -17.57 -3.47 -12.65
N GLY A 269 -17.74 -4.74 -13.01
CA GLY A 269 -16.66 -5.70 -13.25
C GLY A 269 -16.80 -6.39 -14.61
N LEU A 270 -16.37 -7.65 -14.67
CA LEU A 270 -16.58 -8.51 -15.84
C LEU A 270 -18.08 -8.74 -16.10
N LYS A 271 -18.49 -8.77 -17.37
CA LYS A 271 -19.91 -8.90 -17.75
C LYS A 271 -20.52 -10.27 -17.46
N SER A 272 -19.71 -11.31 -17.26
CA SER A 272 -20.17 -12.71 -17.16
C SER A 272 -19.51 -13.44 -16.00
N LEU A 273 -20.32 -14.13 -15.20
CA LEU A 273 -19.87 -15.03 -14.11
C LEU A 273 -19.15 -16.28 -14.63
N ILE A 274 -19.56 -16.77 -15.80
CA ILE A 274 -19.12 -18.06 -16.33
C ILE A 274 -17.80 -17.88 -17.08
N HIS A 275 -17.83 -17.05 -18.12
CA HIS A 275 -16.70 -16.83 -19.02
C HIS A 275 -16.70 -15.40 -19.56
N ALA A 276 -15.53 -14.77 -19.50
CA ALA A 276 -15.26 -13.45 -20.04
C ALA A 276 -13.77 -13.35 -20.37
N LYS A 277 -13.43 -12.63 -21.43
CA LYS A 277 -12.06 -12.30 -21.79
C LYS A 277 -11.55 -11.19 -20.87
N ARG A 278 -10.72 -11.58 -19.89
CA ARG A 278 -10.19 -10.66 -18.88
C ARG A 278 -9.38 -9.48 -19.44
N ARG A 279 -8.66 -9.70 -20.55
CA ARG A 279 -7.74 -8.74 -21.17
C ARG A 279 -7.96 -8.65 -22.66
N ASP A 280 -8.00 -7.44 -23.20
CA ASP A 280 -8.05 -7.22 -24.63
C ASP A 280 -6.67 -7.17 -25.27
N ASN A 281 -5.73 -6.56 -24.56
CA ASN A 281 -4.33 -6.40 -24.91
C ASN A 281 -3.51 -6.45 -23.58
N PRO A 282 -2.18 -6.21 -23.59
CA PRO A 282 -1.39 -6.22 -22.36
C PRO A 282 -1.84 -5.20 -21.29
N ASN A 283 -2.46 -4.09 -21.71
CA ASN A 283 -2.68 -2.90 -20.88
C ASN A 283 -4.10 -2.77 -20.33
N GLU A 284 -5.11 -3.37 -20.96
CA GLU A 284 -6.51 -3.13 -20.55
C GLU A 284 -7.43 -4.35 -20.67
N GLY A 285 -8.50 -4.29 -19.89
CA GLY A 285 -9.71 -5.09 -20.07
C GLY A 285 -10.90 -4.16 -20.31
N THR A 286 -11.51 -4.24 -21.50
CA THR A 286 -12.49 -3.27 -21.97
C THR A 286 -13.75 -3.93 -22.55
N GLN A 287 -13.62 -4.92 -23.43
CA GLN A 287 -14.74 -5.46 -24.21
C GLN A 287 -15.73 -6.23 -23.34
N ASP A 288 -15.22 -7.08 -22.46
CA ASP A 288 -16.03 -7.89 -21.54
C ASP A 288 -16.17 -7.27 -20.15
N TRP A 289 -15.92 -5.96 -20.02
CA TRP A 289 -16.01 -5.21 -18.76
C TRP A 289 -17.12 -4.15 -18.83
N TYR A 290 -17.85 -3.96 -17.73
CA TYR A 290 -18.77 -2.83 -17.58
C TYR A 290 -18.00 -1.53 -17.34
N VAL A 291 -17.08 -1.55 -16.38
CA VAL A 291 -16.11 -0.48 -16.15
C VAL A 291 -14.72 -1.08 -16.36
N PRO A 292 -13.91 -0.55 -17.29
CA PRO A 292 -12.66 -1.14 -17.70
C PRO A 292 -11.61 -1.09 -16.58
N VAL A 293 -10.55 -1.86 -16.76
CA VAL A 293 -9.41 -1.93 -15.83
C VAL A 293 -8.11 -1.64 -16.56
N ARG A 294 -7.16 -1.02 -15.84
CA ARG A 294 -5.77 -0.91 -16.28
C ARG A 294 -4.96 -2.08 -15.74
N TYR A 295 -4.15 -2.67 -16.61
CA TYR A 295 -3.14 -3.65 -16.24
C TYR A 295 -1.77 -3.00 -16.24
N THR A 296 -1.01 -3.23 -15.18
CA THR A 296 0.41 -2.89 -15.12
C THR A 296 1.24 -3.97 -15.81
N ASN A 297 2.33 -3.54 -16.44
CA ASN A 297 3.28 -4.39 -17.16
C ASN A 297 4.61 -4.50 -16.41
N LEU A 298 4.64 -4.17 -15.12
CA LEU A 298 5.75 -4.43 -14.22
C LEU A 298 6.05 -5.93 -14.19
N TYR A 299 7.31 -6.28 -14.43
CA TYR A 299 7.79 -7.66 -14.44
C TYR A 299 8.66 -7.89 -13.21
N ASP A 300 8.11 -8.60 -12.22
CA ASP A 300 8.85 -8.93 -11.02
C ASP A 300 10.06 -9.85 -11.34
N SER A 301 11.16 -9.66 -10.62
CA SER A 301 12.45 -10.31 -10.92
C SER A 301 12.55 -11.77 -10.42
N GLY A 302 11.44 -12.37 -9.98
CA GLY A 302 11.37 -13.71 -9.38
C GLY A 302 11.30 -14.86 -10.38
N GLY A 303 11.50 -16.09 -9.89
CA GLY A 303 11.27 -17.31 -10.67
C GLY A 303 9.78 -17.61 -10.94
N ILE A 304 8.90 -16.93 -10.21
CA ILE A 304 7.45 -16.90 -10.39
C ILE A 304 7.10 -15.43 -10.55
N TYR A 305 6.39 -15.08 -11.63
CA TYR A 305 6.04 -13.70 -11.95
C TYR A 305 4.59 -13.53 -12.38
N ASP A 306 4.05 -12.34 -12.19
CA ASP A 306 2.75 -11.97 -12.74
C ASP A 306 2.89 -11.55 -14.20
N PRO A 307 2.07 -12.08 -15.12
CA PRO A 307 2.05 -11.62 -16.51
C PRO A 307 1.40 -10.22 -16.64
N GLY A 308 1.44 -9.39 -15.59
CA GLY A 308 0.66 -8.18 -15.35
C GLY A 308 -0.47 -8.41 -14.34
N PHE A 309 -0.89 -7.36 -13.64
CA PHE A 309 -1.95 -7.38 -12.62
C PHE A 309 -2.81 -6.12 -12.71
N ILE A 310 -3.99 -6.09 -12.08
CA ILE A 310 -4.91 -4.96 -12.20
C ILE A 310 -4.48 -3.86 -11.23
N SER A 311 -4.49 -2.61 -11.67
CA SER A 311 -4.34 -1.47 -10.76
C SER A 311 -5.48 -0.49 -10.95
N ASP A 312 -6.33 -0.36 -9.93
CA ASP A 312 -7.28 0.76 -9.87
C ASP A 312 -6.61 2.04 -9.33
N LEU A 313 -5.39 1.94 -8.76
CA LEU A 313 -4.57 3.11 -8.44
C LEU A 313 -4.32 3.98 -9.69
N TYR A 314 -4.32 3.38 -10.89
CA TYR A 314 -4.27 4.10 -12.16
C TYR A 314 -5.32 5.22 -12.28
N TYR A 315 -6.51 5.01 -11.73
CA TYR A 315 -7.60 5.99 -11.79
C TYR A 315 -7.53 6.99 -10.62
N ALA A 316 -6.69 6.75 -9.62
CA ALA A 316 -6.51 7.59 -8.44
C ALA A 316 -5.27 8.48 -8.53
N ASP A 317 -4.18 8.00 -9.12
CA ASP A 317 -2.96 8.73 -9.44
C ASP A 317 -3.19 9.52 -10.74
N ILE A 318 -3.43 10.82 -10.65
CA ILE A 318 -3.82 11.67 -11.79
C ILE A 318 -2.67 12.55 -12.25
N TYR A 319 -1.81 13.00 -11.34
CA TYR A 319 -0.77 13.99 -11.61
C TYR A 319 0.61 13.50 -11.21
N LYS A 320 1.62 14.03 -11.90
CA LYS A 320 3.01 13.99 -11.47
C LYS A 320 3.64 15.37 -11.51
N TYR A 321 4.72 15.55 -10.75
CA TYR A 321 5.52 16.77 -10.82
C TYR A 321 6.55 16.65 -11.95
N ASP A 322 6.46 17.53 -12.94
CA ASP A 322 7.48 17.63 -13.99
C ASP A 322 8.56 18.65 -13.57
N GLU A 323 9.73 18.15 -13.21
CA GLU A 323 10.89 18.96 -12.79
C GLU A 323 11.46 19.86 -13.91
N LYS A 324 11.13 19.63 -15.19
CA LYS A 324 11.57 20.49 -16.30
C LYS A 324 10.68 21.70 -16.46
N THR A 325 9.37 21.54 -16.22
CA THR A 325 8.38 22.61 -16.35
C THR A 325 8.08 23.28 -15.00
N ASP A 326 8.42 22.62 -13.90
CA ASP A 326 8.07 22.98 -12.52
C ASP A 326 6.54 23.05 -12.30
N GLU A 327 5.81 22.12 -12.91
CA GLU A 327 4.35 22.10 -12.94
C GLU A 327 3.81 20.69 -12.69
N TRP A 328 2.60 20.61 -12.15
CA TRP A 328 1.83 19.37 -12.09
C TRP A 328 1.29 19.06 -13.48
N VAL A 329 1.65 17.91 -14.02
CA VAL A 329 1.21 17.41 -15.33
C VAL A 329 0.43 16.11 -15.16
N PHE A 330 -0.38 15.74 -16.15
CA PHE A 330 -1.11 14.47 -16.13
C PHE A 330 -0.12 13.29 -16.12
N ASP A 331 -0.28 12.34 -15.21
CA ASP A 331 0.49 11.11 -15.23
C ASP A 331 -0.28 10.00 -15.97
N ASP A 332 0.20 9.67 -17.15
CA ASP A 332 -0.51 8.79 -18.08
C ASP A 332 -0.10 7.31 -17.94
N TRP A 333 0.92 7.04 -17.11
CA TRP A 333 1.58 5.75 -16.89
C TRP A 333 2.30 5.17 -18.12
N ASP A 334 2.67 6.00 -19.11
CA ASP A 334 3.45 5.61 -20.30
C ASP A 334 4.53 6.68 -20.58
N SER A 335 5.37 6.93 -19.57
CA SER A 335 6.39 7.98 -19.57
C SER A 335 7.45 7.84 -20.67
N ASN A 336 7.62 6.63 -21.23
CA ASN A 336 8.54 6.38 -22.34
C ASN A 336 7.84 6.38 -23.73
N GLY A 337 6.51 6.48 -23.76
CA GLY A 337 5.70 6.67 -24.96
C GLY A 337 5.62 5.44 -25.88
N ASN A 338 5.84 4.24 -25.36
CA ASN A 338 5.82 3.01 -26.15
C ASN A 338 4.46 2.27 -26.11
N SER A 339 3.46 2.85 -25.43
CA SER A 339 2.11 2.30 -25.27
C SER A 339 2.06 0.98 -24.48
N ILE A 340 3.03 0.74 -23.59
CA ILE A 340 3.02 -0.34 -22.61
C ILE A 340 3.02 0.29 -21.22
N PHE A 341 1.87 0.25 -20.57
CA PHE A 341 1.63 1.06 -19.39
C PHE A 341 2.21 0.45 -18.12
N ALA A 342 2.77 1.29 -17.27
CA ALA A 342 3.40 0.94 -16.01
C ALA A 342 4.39 -0.23 -16.16
N GLU A 343 5.24 -0.18 -17.18
CA GLU A 343 6.25 -1.22 -17.31
C GLU A 343 7.47 -0.95 -16.44
N TRP A 344 8.00 -2.03 -15.87
CA TRP A 344 9.33 -2.03 -15.28
C TRP A 344 9.94 -3.40 -15.54
N LYS A 345 10.89 -3.42 -16.48
CA LYS A 345 11.58 -4.57 -17.02
C LYS A 345 13.05 -4.21 -17.23
N ALA A 346 13.88 -5.20 -17.59
CA ALA A 346 15.31 -4.98 -17.83
C ALA A 346 15.63 -3.92 -18.91
N MET A 347 14.75 -3.74 -19.91
CA MET A 347 14.98 -2.83 -21.05
C MET A 347 13.86 -1.78 -21.26
N GLY A 348 12.91 -1.68 -20.32
CA GLY A 348 11.79 -0.73 -20.41
C GLY A 348 11.33 -0.37 -18.99
N LYS A 349 11.22 0.92 -18.70
CA LYS A 349 10.80 1.43 -17.39
C LYS A 349 9.97 2.68 -17.59
N ASP A 350 8.81 2.72 -16.96
CA ASP A 350 8.04 3.92 -16.75
C ASP A 350 8.40 4.60 -15.43
N THR A 351 8.22 5.93 -15.39
CA THR A 351 8.30 6.72 -14.17
C THR A 351 6.89 7.18 -13.82
N LEU A 352 6.40 6.70 -12.67
CA LEU A 352 5.05 6.89 -12.16
C LEU A 352 5.11 7.73 -10.87
N ASP A 353 4.06 8.51 -10.60
CA ASP A 353 3.93 9.25 -9.33
C ASP A 353 3.42 8.35 -8.19
N LEU A 354 2.36 7.57 -8.47
CA LEU A 354 1.69 6.59 -7.60
C LEU A 354 0.91 7.16 -6.41
N TYR A 355 1.04 8.44 -6.08
CA TYR A 355 0.26 9.01 -4.98
C TYR A 355 -1.20 9.22 -5.41
N PRO A 356 -2.20 8.82 -4.60
CA PRO A 356 -3.60 9.10 -4.93
C PRO A 356 -3.91 10.61 -4.88
N ASP A 357 -4.42 11.16 -5.98
CA ASP A 357 -5.01 12.50 -6.09
C ASP A 357 -6.53 12.50 -5.82
N VAL A 358 -7.15 11.32 -5.84
CA VAL A 358 -8.55 11.08 -5.51
C VAL A 358 -8.68 9.72 -4.83
N TYR A 359 -9.59 9.59 -3.88
CA TYR A 359 -9.82 8.32 -3.19
C TYR A 359 -10.73 7.43 -4.02
N ILE A 360 -10.28 6.22 -4.35
CA ILE A 360 -11.01 5.32 -5.24
C ILE A 360 -11.41 4.01 -4.57
N GLY A 361 -12.57 3.50 -4.94
CA GLY A 361 -13.01 2.15 -4.60
C GLY A 361 -13.87 1.57 -5.71
N ARG A 362 -13.98 0.23 -5.74
CA ARG A 362 -14.73 -0.49 -6.76
C ARG A 362 -15.77 -1.43 -6.18
N LEU A 363 -16.98 -1.41 -6.75
CA LEU A 363 -17.98 -2.48 -6.65
C LEU A 363 -17.95 -3.26 -7.97
N PRO A 364 -17.30 -4.45 -8.04
CA PRO A 364 -17.10 -5.17 -9.31
C PRO A 364 -18.37 -5.86 -9.85
N CYS A 365 -19.57 -5.32 -9.59
CA CYS A 365 -20.87 -5.92 -9.94
C CYS A 365 -20.98 -6.32 -11.43
N ARG A 366 -21.61 -7.47 -11.69
CA ARG A 366 -21.86 -8.03 -13.05
C ARG A 366 -23.30 -7.84 -13.52
N ASN A 367 -24.20 -7.41 -12.65
CA ASN A 367 -25.62 -7.24 -12.97
C ASN A 367 -26.31 -6.30 -11.96
N GLU A 368 -27.52 -5.86 -12.30
CA GLU A 368 -28.35 -4.94 -11.51
C GLU A 368 -28.70 -5.49 -10.13
N ASN A 369 -28.90 -6.81 -9.99
CA ASN A 369 -29.18 -7.41 -8.67
C ASN A 369 -27.98 -7.27 -7.73
N GLU A 370 -26.76 -7.47 -8.22
CA GLU A 370 -25.55 -7.25 -7.41
C GLU A 370 -25.40 -5.79 -7.01
N VAL A 371 -25.66 -4.85 -7.93
CA VAL A 371 -25.65 -3.40 -7.61
C VAL A 371 -26.66 -3.11 -6.51
N LYS A 372 -27.90 -3.57 -6.67
CA LYS A 372 -28.98 -3.38 -5.70
C LYS A 372 -28.64 -3.95 -4.32
N LEU A 373 -27.98 -5.10 -4.26
CA LEU A 373 -27.51 -5.71 -3.02
C LEU A 373 -26.44 -4.84 -2.35
N MET A 374 -25.39 -4.47 -3.09
CA MET A 374 -24.30 -3.63 -2.55
C MET A 374 -24.82 -2.28 -2.06
N VAL A 375 -25.68 -1.61 -2.85
CA VAL A 375 -26.30 -0.32 -2.49
C VAL A 375 -27.09 -0.45 -1.20
N LYS A 376 -27.91 -1.49 -1.08
CA LYS A 376 -28.72 -1.72 0.13
C LYS A 376 -27.83 -1.89 1.36
N GLU A 377 -26.74 -2.66 1.26
CA GLU A 377 -25.87 -2.92 2.40
C GLU A 377 -25.04 -1.70 2.81
N ILE A 378 -24.56 -0.89 1.85
CA ILE A 378 -23.90 0.39 2.14
C ILE A 378 -24.84 1.31 2.91
N ILE A 379 -26.05 1.55 2.38
CA ILE A 379 -27.07 2.41 3.01
C ILE A 379 -27.39 1.93 4.42
N LYS A 380 -27.48 0.61 4.60
CA LYS A 380 -27.82 0.01 5.89
C LYS A 380 -26.69 0.13 6.91
N TYR A 381 -25.46 -0.14 6.49
CA TYR A 381 -24.27 0.03 7.32
C TYR A 381 -24.14 1.49 7.78
N GLU A 382 -24.37 2.43 6.88
CA GLU A 382 -24.23 3.86 7.15
C GLU A 382 -25.36 4.46 7.99
N ASN A 383 -26.63 4.05 7.78
CA ASN A 383 -27.77 4.53 8.59
C ASN A 383 -27.89 3.85 9.96
N GLY A 384 -27.30 2.66 10.12
CA GLY A 384 -27.60 1.80 11.26
C GLY A 384 -27.06 2.30 12.60
N GLY A 385 -25.98 3.09 12.59
CA GLY A 385 -25.13 3.31 13.75
C GLY A 385 -24.56 1.98 14.26
N VAL A 386 -23.25 1.82 14.33
CA VAL A 386 -22.71 0.53 14.79
C VAL A 386 -22.77 0.37 16.31
N ASP A 387 -23.28 -0.77 16.77
CA ASP A 387 -23.20 -1.16 18.19
C ASP A 387 -21.76 -1.56 18.55
N ASP A 388 -21.17 -0.83 19.49
CA ASP A 388 -19.81 -1.08 20.00
C ASP A 388 -19.61 -2.54 20.46
N ASN A 389 -20.66 -3.25 20.91
CA ASN A 389 -20.57 -4.65 21.35
C ASN A 389 -20.05 -5.62 20.27
N TRP A 390 -20.22 -5.28 19.00
CA TRP A 390 -19.63 -6.03 17.88
C TRP A 390 -18.59 -5.20 17.14
N PHE A 391 -18.81 -3.90 16.95
CA PHE A 391 -17.91 -3.08 16.16
C PHE A 391 -16.54 -2.94 16.81
N LYS A 392 -16.46 -2.79 18.14
CA LYS A 392 -15.19 -2.72 18.88
C LYS A 392 -14.51 -4.08 19.02
N LYS A 393 -14.88 -5.11 18.25
CA LYS A 393 -14.10 -6.34 18.12
C LYS A 393 -13.27 -6.29 16.85
N MET A 394 -12.03 -6.73 16.94
CA MET A 394 -11.14 -6.93 15.79
C MET A 394 -10.73 -8.39 15.73
N VAL A 395 -11.12 -9.07 14.66
CA VAL A 395 -10.70 -10.45 14.40
C VAL A 395 -9.41 -10.41 13.59
N VAL A 396 -8.39 -11.10 14.09
CA VAL A 396 -7.11 -11.24 13.40
C VAL A 396 -6.79 -12.72 13.19
N VAL A 397 -6.39 -13.07 11.98
CA VAL A 397 -6.13 -14.44 11.55
C VAL A 397 -4.73 -14.48 10.93
N GLY A 398 -3.86 -15.32 11.48
CA GLY A 398 -2.46 -15.34 11.06
C GLY A 398 -1.69 -16.48 11.71
N SER A 399 -0.58 -16.85 11.09
CA SER A 399 0.37 -17.82 11.60
C SER A 399 1.66 -17.67 10.78
N ASP A 400 2.47 -18.71 10.82
CA ASP A 400 3.68 -18.91 10.05
C ASP A 400 3.46 -18.80 8.52
N THR A 401 4.18 -17.86 7.89
CA THR A 401 4.07 -17.55 6.45
C THR A 401 5.29 -18.06 5.68
N PHE A 402 6.48 -18.05 6.27
CA PHE A 402 7.72 -18.46 5.60
C PHE A 402 8.55 -19.40 6.47
N ASP A 403 9.26 -20.36 5.85
CA ASP A 403 10.18 -21.24 6.58
C ASP A 403 11.49 -20.51 6.92
N ASP A 404 11.45 -19.74 8.01
CA ASP A 404 12.56 -18.98 8.59
C ASP A 404 13.12 -19.61 9.89
N THR A 405 12.75 -20.87 10.18
CA THR A 405 13.17 -21.68 11.35
C THR A 405 14.69 -21.74 11.57
N GLY A 406 15.47 -21.49 10.51
CA GLY A 406 16.93 -21.38 10.56
C GLY A 406 17.46 -20.01 11.01
N SER A 407 16.59 -19.06 11.37
CA SER A 407 16.92 -17.66 11.64
C SER A 407 16.14 -17.09 12.84
N THR A 408 15.15 -16.23 12.61
CA THR A 408 14.35 -15.56 13.65
C THR A 408 13.18 -16.40 14.14
N ASP A 409 12.65 -17.29 13.30
CA ASP A 409 11.47 -18.12 13.59
C ASP A 409 10.24 -17.28 13.97
N TYR A 410 10.03 -16.19 13.23
CA TYR A 410 8.86 -15.34 13.45
C TYR A 410 7.65 -15.94 12.76
N TYR A 411 6.54 -16.11 13.48
CA TYR A 411 5.25 -16.40 12.84
C TYR A 411 4.72 -15.11 12.23
N GLU A 412 5.14 -14.78 11.00
CA GLU A 412 4.99 -13.42 10.46
C GLU A 412 3.55 -12.92 10.47
N GLY A 413 2.58 -13.81 10.22
CA GLY A 413 1.17 -13.45 10.26
C GLY A 413 0.70 -13.06 11.66
N GLU A 414 1.20 -13.69 12.73
CA GLU A 414 0.89 -13.30 14.11
C GLU A 414 1.57 -11.98 14.49
N VAL A 415 2.80 -11.74 14.03
CA VAL A 415 3.52 -10.48 14.23
C VAL A 415 2.79 -9.32 13.55
N GLN A 416 2.40 -9.48 12.29
CA GLN A 416 1.61 -8.50 11.54
C GLN A 416 0.27 -8.22 12.21
N ASN A 417 -0.45 -9.27 12.61
CA ASN A 417 -1.68 -9.15 13.37
C ASN A 417 -1.48 -8.36 14.67
N GLN A 418 -0.42 -8.65 15.41
CA GLN A 418 -0.11 -7.99 16.67
C GLN A 418 0.18 -6.50 16.46
N LYS A 419 0.95 -6.14 15.43
CA LYS A 419 1.21 -4.73 15.07
C LYS A 419 -0.08 -3.96 14.74
N ALA A 420 -0.98 -4.57 13.96
CA ALA A 420 -2.27 -3.97 13.66
C ALA A 420 -3.12 -3.73 14.93
N LEU A 421 -3.11 -4.67 15.88
CA LEU A 421 -3.82 -4.53 17.15
C LEU A 421 -3.28 -3.39 18.03
N GLU A 422 -1.97 -3.11 17.97
CA GLU A 422 -1.36 -1.99 18.71
C GLU A 422 -1.82 -0.62 18.23
N TYR A 423 -2.15 -0.50 16.95
CA TYR A 423 -2.75 0.71 16.38
C TYR A 423 -4.22 0.86 16.75
N MET A 424 -4.93 -0.24 16.99
CA MET A 424 -6.37 -0.29 17.21
C MET A 424 -6.76 -0.20 18.69
N THR A 425 -6.20 0.78 19.39
CA THR A 425 -6.47 0.96 20.83
C THR A 425 -7.98 1.13 21.09
N GLY A 426 -8.50 0.39 22.08
CA GLY A 426 -9.94 0.36 22.38
C GLY A 426 -10.75 -0.69 21.62
N PHE A 427 -10.13 -1.50 20.76
CA PHE A 427 -10.74 -2.72 20.20
C PHE A 427 -10.38 -3.94 21.05
N GLN A 428 -11.36 -4.83 21.23
CA GLN A 428 -11.18 -6.15 21.79
C GLN A 428 -10.59 -7.09 20.72
N PRO A 429 -9.38 -7.64 20.92
CA PRO A 429 -8.79 -8.58 19.98
C PRO A 429 -9.45 -9.96 20.06
N ILE A 430 -9.72 -10.56 18.90
CA ILE A 430 -10.06 -11.98 18.73
C ILE A 430 -8.96 -12.60 17.88
N LYS A 431 -8.02 -13.29 18.52
CA LYS A 431 -6.80 -13.83 17.90
C LYS A 431 -7.02 -15.27 17.46
N ILE A 432 -7.10 -15.48 16.15
CA ILE A 432 -7.19 -16.79 15.52
C ILE A 432 -5.81 -17.12 14.98
N TRP A 433 -4.96 -17.61 15.88
CA TRP A 433 -3.53 -17.75 15.67
C TRP A 433 -3.13 -19.23 15.58
N GLY A 434 -2.19 -19.56 14.71
CA GLY A 434 -1.73 -20.94 14.57
C GLY A 434 -1.04 -21.46 15.84
N SER A 435 -0.41 -20.56 16.60
CA SER A 435 0.18 -20.85 17.91
C SER A 435 -0.85 -21.33 18.96
N ASN A 436 -2.15 -21.12 18.73
CA ASN A 436 -3.21 -21.62 19.63
C ASN A 436 -3.45 -23.13 19.56
N ILE A 437 -2.86 -23.84 18.59
CA ILE A 437 -3.11 -25.28 18.37
C ILE A 437 -2.86 -26.14 19.63
N ASN A 438 -1.96 -25.71 20.51
CA ASN A 438 -1.59 -26.44 21.72
C ASN A 438 -2.31 -25.95 23.00
N ASN A 439 -3.04 -24.84 22.94
CA ASN A 439 -3.67 -24.22 24.11
C ASN A 439 -5.21 -24.24 24.09
N GLY A 440 -5.81 -24.79 23.03
CA GLY A 440 -7.26 -24.94 22.88
C GLY A 440 -7.99 -23.64 22.48
N GLY A 441 -7.25 -22.59 22.12
CA GLY A 441 -7.80 -21.38 21.52
C GLY A 441 -8.19 -21.58 20.05
N PRO A 442 -8.87 -20.60 19.44
CA PRO A 442 -9.27 -20.68 18.03
C PRO A 442 -8.04 -20.67 17.11
N VAL A 443 -8.07 -21.52 16.09
CA VAL A 443 -6.97 -21.70 15.12
C VAL A 443 -7.40 -21.29 13.71
N PRO A 444 -6.47 -21.06 12.75
CA PRO A 444 -6.77 -20.63 11.39
C PRO A 444 -7.49 -21.67 10.50
N GLU A 445 -8.49 -22.34 11.05
CA GLU A 445 -9.37 -23.31 10.42
C GLU A 445 -10.73 -22.69 10.05
N PRO A 446 -11.42 -23.20 9.01
CA PRO A 446 -12.66 -22.61 8.53
C PRO A 446 -13.71 -22.39 9.63
N GLN A 447 -13.87 -23.36 10.53
CA GLN A 447 -14.91 -23.32 11.55
C GLN A 447 -14.71 -22.17 12.53
N ASP A 448 -13.49 -21.96 13.04
CA ASP A 448 -13.18 -20.92 14.01
C ASP A 448 -13.25 -19.53 13.37
N ILE A 449 -12.77 -19.40 12.14
CA ILE A 449 -12.84 -18.16 11.37
C ILE A 449 -14.31 -17.77 11.13
N ILE A 450 -15.13 -18.70 10.60
CA ILE A 450 -16.56 -18.45 10.35
C ILE A 450 -17.29 -18.12 11.66
N ASN A 451 -17.00 -18.84 12.74
CA ASN A 451 -17.61 -18.59 14.05
C ASN A 451 -17.30 -17.19 14.57
N ALA A 452 -16.05 -16.74 14.44
CA ALA A 452 -15.65 -15.40 14.89
C ALA A 452 -16.32 -14.30 14.04
N ILE A 453 -16.33 -14.44 12.71
CA ILE A 453 -17.00 -13.49 11.83
C ILE A 453 -18.49 -13.42 12.14
N ASN A 454 -19.16 -14.57 12.32
CA ASN A 454 -20.60 -14.66 12.59
C ASN A 454 -21.02 -14.01 13.93
N GLN A 455 -20.10 -13.89 14.89
CA GLN A 455 -20.35 -13.13 16.13
C GLN A 455 -20.39 -11.61 15.90
N GLY A 456 -19.75 -11.15 14.83
CA GLY A 456 -19.62 -9.76 14.40
C GLY A 456 -18.34 -9.09 14.93
N CYS A 457 -17.66 -8.39 14.04
CA CYS A 457 -16.49 -7.56 14.31
C CYS A 457 -16.52 -6.31 13.44
N GLY A 458 -15.88 -5.22 13.88
CA GLY A 458 -15.73 -4.02 13.05
C GLY A 458 -14.59 -4.17 12.04
N PHE A 459 -13.55 -4.92 12.40
CA PHE A 459 -12.39 -5.16 11.55
C PHE A 459 -12.00 -6.63 11.51
N LEU A 460 -11.49 -7.02 10.35
CA LEU A 460 -10.98 -8.35 10.06
C LEU A 460 -9.61 -8.22 9.38
N TYR A 461 -8.59 -8.89 9.91
CA TYR A 461 -7.27 -8.90 9.30
C TYR A 461 -6.76 -10.32 9.09
N PHE A 462 -6.45 -10.67 7.85
CA PHE A 462 -5.84 -11.94 7.48
C PHE A 462 -4.39 -11.71 7.02
N ALA A 463 -3.43 -12.39 7.63
CA ALA A 463 -2.01 -12.28 7.30
C ALA A 463 -1.40 -13.66 6.99
N GLY A 464 -1.08 -13.91 5.71
CA GLY A 464 -0.67 -15.23 5.22
C GLY A 464 -0.65 -15.35 3.70
N HIS A 465 -1.00 -16.52 3.16
CA HIS A 465 -1.01 -16.78 1.72
C HIS A 465 -2.41 -16.66 1.11
N GLY A 466 -2.46 -16.25 -0.16
CA GLY A 466 -3.70 -16.08 -0.91
C GLY A 466 -3.68 -16.71 -2.30
N SER A 467 -4.88 -16.89 -2.84
CA SER A 467 -5.17 -16.99 -4.26
C SER A 467 -6.58 -16.43 -4.52
N PRO A 468 -7.04 -16.31 -5.78
CA PRO A 468 -8.41 -15.90 -6.05
C PRO A 468 -9.46 -16.83 -5.43
N SER A 469 -9.11 -18.07 -5.09
CA SER A 469 -10.07 -19.08 -4.60
C SER A 469 -9.96 -19.37 -3.10
N ARG A 470 -8.89 -18.94 -2.42
CA ARG A 470 -8.65 -19.26 -1.00
C ARG A 470 -7.64 -18.34 -0.34
N TRP A 471 -7.70 -18.29 0.99
CA TRP A 471 -6.67 -17.76 1.87
C TRP A 471 -6.25 -18.86 2.87
N ASN A 472 -4.95 -18.97 3.19
CA ASN A 472 -4.45 -19.99 4.12
C ASN A 472 -3.06 -19.63 4.71
N THR A 473 -2.67 -20.29 5.80
CA THR A 473 -1.38 -20.13 6.50
C THR A 473 -0.86 -21.47 6.98
N TYR A 474 0.43 -21.57 7.35
CA TYR A 474 0.99 -22.79 7.96
C TYR A 474 0.82 -22.78 9.47
N TYR A 475 0.71 -23.95 10.08
CA TYR A 475 0.90 -24.05 11.53
C TYR A 475 2.37 -23.80 11.86
N PRO A 476 2.68 -23.30 13.07
CA PRO A 476 4.06 -23.08 13.52
C PRO A 476 5.01 -24.21 13.17
N GLU A 477 6.10 -23.90 12.48
CA GLU A 477 7.19 -24.81 12.11
C GLU A 477 6.75 -26.00 11.21
N LYS A 478 5.54 -25.97 10.64
CA LYS A 478 4.94 -27.06 9.87
C LYS A 478 4.68 -26.66 8.42
N PHE A 479 5.73 -26.58 7.61
CA PHE A 479 5.68 -26.14 6.20
C PHE A 479 5.30 -27.20 5.16
N ASN A 480 4.72 -28.32 5.60
CA ASN A 480 4.19 -29.36 4.72
C ASN A 480 2.68 -29.25 4.61
N GLU A 481 2.10 -29.75 3.53
CA GLU A 481 0.65 -29.91 3.44
C GLU A 481 0.17 -31.06 4.36
N PRO A 482 -1.04 -30.99 4.93
CA PRO A 482 -1.99 -29.88 4.79
C PRO A 482 -1.62 -28.65 5.64
N ARG A 483 -1.84 -27.46 5.08
CA ARG A 483 -1.85 -26.16 5.80
C ARG A 483 -2.96 -26.09 6.86
N ALA A 484 -3.02 -24.99 7.62
CA ALA A 484 -4.00 -24.79 8.69
C ALA A 484 -5.47 -24.92 8.22
N GLY A 485 -5.78 -24.53 6.99
CA GLY A 485 -7.08 -24.78 6.35
C GLY A 485 -7.71 -23.50 5.81
N GLY A 486 -7.62 -22.42 6.58
CA GLY A 486 -8.01 -21.07 6.19
C GLY A 486 -9.45 -20.96 5.69
N LEU A 487 -9.68 -20.15 4.66
CA LEU A 487 -10.98 -20.01 4.01
C LEU A 487 -10.88 -20.23 2.50
N TRP A 488 -11.92 -20.83 1.94
CA TRP A 488 -12.09 -20.99 0.50
C TRP A 488 -13.36 -20.26 0.09
N ILE A 489 -13.51 -19.94 -1.20
CA ILE A 489 -14.73 -19.30 -1.70
C ILE A 489 -16.01 -20.09 -1.40
N TYR A 490 -15.94 -21.43 -1.33
CA TYR A 490 -17.10 -22.27 -1.00
C TYR A 490 -17.43 -22.28 0.49
N HIS A 491 -16.58 -21.71 1.34
CA HIS A 491 -16.88 -21.47 2.75
C HIS A 491 -17.66 -20.17 2.97
N MET A 492 -17.60 -19.22 2.02
CA MET A 492 -18.20 -17.89 2.14
C MET A 492 -19.73 -17.91 2.35
N PRO A 493 -20.51 -18.83 1.73
CA PRO A 493 -21.95 -18.94 2.00
C PRO A 493 -22.32 -19.29 3.46
N PHE A 494 -21.37 -19.76 4.29
CA PHE A 494 -21.63 -20.05 5.72
C PHE A 494 -21.36 -18.84 6.63
N ILE A 495 -20.85 -17.74 6.08
CA ILE A 495 -20.73 -16.47 6.77
C ILE A 495 -22.12 -15.82 6.80
N SER A 496 -22.64 -15.60 8.00
CA SER A 496 -24.01 -15.18 8.30
C SER A 496 -24.06 -14.15 9.44
N ASN A 497 -23.05 -13.29 9.52
CA ASN A 497 -22.94 -12.16 10.44
C ASN A 497 -24.00 -11.06 10.21
N LYS A 498 -24.89 -11.23 9.22
CA LYS A 498 -25.99 -10.32 8.91
C LYS A 498 -25.44 -8.89 8.72
N GLU A 499 -25.94 -7.95 9.51
CA GLU A 499 -25.63 -6.51 9.41
C GLU A 499 -24.31 -6.12 10.10
N LYS A 500 -23.61 -7.08 10.72
CA LYS A 500 -22.35 -6.85 11.45
C LYS A 500 -21.15 -7.02 10.52
N THR A 501 -21.14 -6.26 9.43
CA THR A 501 -20.18 -6.42 8.33
C THR A 501 -18.87 -5.66 8.62
N PRO A 502 -17.72 -6.35 8.84
CA PRO A 502 -16.44 -5.69 9.08
C PRO A 502 -15.88 -5.04 7.82
N ILE A 503 -14.85 -4.22 8.01
CA ILE A 503 -13.86 -3.93 6.97
C ILE A 503 -12.75 -4.97 7.05
N CYS A 504 -12.42 -5.59 5.92
CA CYS A 504 -11.42 -6.65 5.86
C CYS A 504 -10.15 -6.20 5.13
N ILE A 505 -9.02 -6.32 5.80
CA ILE A 505 -7.68 -6.25 5.18
C ILE A 505 -7.18 -7.68 5.01
N VAL A 506 -6.68 -8.03 3.84
CA VAL A 506 -6.21 -9.39 3.54
C VAL A 506 -4.85 -9.38 2.83
N GLY A 507 -3.85 -9.89 3.53
CA GLY A 507 -2.53 -10.20 3.00
C GLY A 507 -2.49 -11.53 2.25
N GLY A 508 -1.54 -11.63 1.32
CA GLY A 508 -1.34 -12.78 0.44
C GLY A 508 -1.50 -12.45 -1.04
N CYS A 509 -1.18 -13.40 -1.91
CA CYS A 509 -1.27 -13.19 -3.36
C CYS A 509 -2.71 -13.27 -3.88
N HIS A 510 -3.06 -12.43 -4.87
CA HIS A 510 -4.24 -12.53 -5.75
C HIS A 510 -5.61 -12.67 -5.08
N ASN A 511 -5.72 -12.47 -3.76
CA ASN A 511 -6.97 -12.57 -3.01
C ASN A 511 -8.04 -11.61 -3.59
N SER A 512 -7.59 -10.49 -4.15
CA SER A 512 -8.41 -9.45 -4.76
C SER A 512 -8.31 -9.43 -6.30
N GLN A 513 -7.91 -10.54 -6.93
CA GLN A 513 -7.85 -10.63 -8.41
C GLN A 513 -9.25 -10.72 -9.04
N PHE A 514 -9.98 -9.60 -9.13
CA PHE A 514 -11.38 -9.54 -9.56
C PHE A 514 -11.61 -9.72 -11.08
N ASN A 515 -10.62 -10.22 -11.82
CA ASN A 515 -10.73 -10.57 -13.25
C ASN A 515 -10.89 -12.08 -13.52
N VAL A 516 -11.42 -12.81 -12.54
CA VAL A 516 -11.69 -14.25 -12.63
C VAL A 516 -13.16 -14.54 -12.97
N THR A 517 -13.38 -15.74 -13.50
CA THR A 517 -14.68 -16.31 -13.88
C THR A 517 -14.71 -17.79 -13.54
N ALA A 518 -15.90 -18.41 -13.57
CA ALA A 518 -16.06 -19.83 -13.22
C ALA A 518 -15.18 -20.75 -14.07
N THR A 519 -14.84 -20.35 -15.31
CA THR A 519 -13.94 -21.09 -16.22
C THR A 519 -12.46 -20.73 -16.08
N SER A 520 -12.08 -19.76 -15.23
CA SER A 520 -10.69 -19.27 -15.17
C SER A 520 -9.69 -20.33 -14.72
N PHE A 521 -10.12 -21.33 -13.94
CA PHE A 521 -9.30 -22.48 -13.54
C PHE A 521 -8.85 -23.36 -14.71
N LEU A 522 -9.57 -23.34 -15.83
CA LEU A 522 -9.17 -24.08 -17.02
C LEU A 522 -7.82 -23.60 -17.55
N ASN A 523 -7.46 -22.32 -17.36
CA ASN A 523 -6.15 -21.82 -17.76
C ASN A 523 -5.02 -22.52 -17.00
N TYR A 524 -5.24 -22.80 -15.71
CA TYR A 524 -4.26 -23.50 -14.88
C TYR A 524 -4.13 -24.96 -15.34
N TRP A 525 -5.25 -25.65 -15.54
CA TRP A 525 -5.24 -27.07 -15.89
C TRP A 525 -4.83 -27.36 -17.34
N LEU A 526 -5.20 -26.50 -18.29
CA LEU A 526 -4.91 -26.71 -19.71
C LEU A 526 -3.56 -26.13 -20.15
N TYR A 527 -3.10 -25.05 -19.50
CA TYR A 527 -1.93 -24.31 -19.95
C TYR A 527 -0.89 -24.09 -18.86
N HIS A 528 -1.12 -24.58 -17.63
CA HIS A 528 -0.28 -24.27 -16.46
C HIS A 528 -0.11 -22.77 -16.25
N LYS A 529 -1.17 -21.99 -16.53
CA LYS A 529 -1.19 -20.53 -16.42
C LYS A 529 -2.30 -20.04 -15.48
N GLY A 530 -1.97 -19.07 -14.63
CA GLY A 530 -2.92 -18.40 -13.75
C GLY A 530 -3.01 -19.01 -12.35
N TRP A 531 -3.79 -18.34 -11.50
CA TRP A 531 -3.69 -18.45 -10.04
C TRP A 531 -4.90 -19.13 -9.39
N THR A 532 -5.85 -19.61 -10.18
CA THR A 532 -7.08 -20.26 -9.71
C THR A 532 -7.06 -21.75 -10.02
N TYR A 533 -7.32 -22.58 -9.00
CA TYR A 533 -7.21 -24.04 -9.09
C TYR A 533 -8.56 -24.76 -9.17
N ILE A 534 -9.64 -24.08 -8.80
CA ILE A 534 -11.02 -24.57 -8.79
C ILE A 534 -11.95 -23.57 -9.51
N PRO A 535 -13.17 -23.95 -9.91
CA PRO A 535 -14.15 -22.99 -10.44
C PRO A 535 -14.33 -21.80 -9.50
N THR A 536 -13.93 -20.62 -9.95
CA THR A 536 -13.84 -19.40 -9.14
C THR A 536 -14.56 -18.28 -9.87
N PRO A 537 -15.90 -18.20 -9.75
CA PRO A 537 -16.67 -17.17 -10.44
C PRO A 537 -16.19 -15.78 -10.07
N GLU A 538 -15.82 -15.57 -8.81
CA GLU A 538 -15.39 -14.31 -8.21
C GLU A 538 -14.21 -14.59 -7.29
N CYS A 539 -13.34 -13.60 -7.08
CA CYS A 539 -12.19 -13.76 -6.20
C CYS A 539 -12.60 -13.76 -4.73
N TRP A 540 -11.68 -14.21 -3.87
CA TRP A 540 -11.88 -14.36 -2.43
C TRP A 540 -12.39 -13.07 -1.76
N SER A 541 -11.76 -11.94 -2.04
CA SER A 541 -12.14 -10.63 -1.48
C SER A 541 -13.53 -10.19 -1.94
N TRP A 542 -13.84 -10.42 -3.22
CA TRP A 542 -15.16 -10.08 -3.75
C TRP A 542 -16.26 -10.96 -3.15
N TRP A 543 -16.04 -12.27 -3.01
CA TRP A 543 -17.01 -13.15 -2.33
C TRP A 543 -17.35 -12.68 -0.92
N LEU A 544 -16.33 -12.24 -0.17
CA LEU A 544 -16.55 -11.73 1.18
C LEU A 544 -17.32 -10.40 1.17
N THR A 545 -17.15 -9.58 0.13
CA THR A 545 -17.77 -8.25 0.03
C THR A 545 -19.20 -8.28 -0.56
N ARG A 546 -19.54 -9.26 -1.40
CA ARG A 546 -20.81 -9.32 -2.17
C ARG A 546 -22.04 -9.81 -1.37
N ASP A 547 -22.14 -9.42 -0.09
CA ASP A 547 -23.13 -9.86 0.91
C ASP A 547 -24.32 -10.72 0.39
N LEU A 548 -24.30 -12.02 0.71
CA LEU A 548 -25.39 -12.98 0.46
C LEU A 548 -26.09 -13.42 1.77
N GLY A 549 -26.15 -12.54 2.77
CA GLY A 549 -26.66 -12.80 4.13
C GLY A 549 -25.60 -12.62 5.24
N GLY A 550 -24.42 -12.13 4.87
CA GLY A 550 -23.24 -11.87 5.69
C GLY A 550 -22.02 -11.61 4.79
N GLY A 551 -20.91 -11.21 5.39
CA GLY A 551 -19.67 -10.87 4.68
C GLY A 551 -18.96 -9.70 5.35
N SER A 552 -18.27 -8.89 4.55
CA SER A 552 -17.63 -7.63 4.91
C SER A 552 -18.23 -6.48 4.09
N ILE A 553 -18.24 -5.26 4.62
CA ILE A 553 -18.70 -4.09 3.85
C ILE A 553 -17.68 -3.62 2.82
N ALA A 554 -16.40 -3.96 3.05
CA ALA A 554 -15.31 -3.72 2.12
C ALA A 554 -14.16 -4.72 2.35
N THR A 555 -13.41 -4.97 1.28
CA THR A 555 -12.13 -5.69 1.33
C THR A 555 -11.02 -4.90 0.68
N ILE A 556 -9.82 -4.98 1.25
CA ILE A 556 -8.60 -4.40 0.68
C ILE A 556 -7.53 -5.48 0.61
N GLY A 557 -6.92 -5.65 -0.55
CA GLY A 557 -5.87 -6.65 -0.75
C GLY A 557 -5.29 -6.66 -2.17
N ASN A 558 -4.51 -7.69 -2.47
CA ASN A 558 -3.66 -7.71 -3.66
C ASN A 558 -4.37 -8.30 -4.89
N THR A 559 -4.29 -7.60 -6.01
CA THR A 559 -4.72 -8.10 -7.33
C THR A 559 -3.66 -9.00 -7.99
N GLY A 560 -2.42 -8.96 -7.50
CA GLY A 560 -1.24 -9.66 -7.99
C GLY A 560 -0.49 -10.46 -6.91
N LEU A 561 0.77 -10.82 -7.20
CA LEU A 561 1.72 -11.49 -6.33
C LEU A 561 2.20 -10.54 -5.21
N GLY A 562 1.65 -10.68 -4.01
CA GLY A 562 2.15 -9.97 -2.84
C GLY A 562 3.54 -10.46 -2.39
N TYR A 563 4.29 -9.58 -1.74
CA TYR A 563 5.63 -9.85 -1.22
C TYR A 563 5.72 -9.52 0.28
N GLY A 564 6.42 -10.37 1.01
CA GLY A 564 6.75 -10.18 2.42
C GLY A 564 8.25 -10.13 2.65
N ALA A 565 8.62 -9.74 3.87
CA ALA A 565 9.99 -9.80 4.36
C ALA A 565 10.07 -10.71 5.59
N VAL A 566 11.26 -11.25 5.86
CA VAL A 566 11.55 -12.20 6.95
C VAL A 566 12.81 -11.76 7.67
N GLY A 567 12.91 -12.07 8.95
CA GLY A 567 14.04 -11.67 9.79
C GLY A 567 13.82 -10.35 10.53
N ASN A 568 14.91 -9.85 11.09
CA ASN A 568 15.05 -8.53 11.66
C ASN A 568 16.42 -7.99 11.23
N HIS A 569 16.42 -6.91 10.44
CA HIS A 569 17.63 -6.28 9.90
C HIS A 569 17.76 -4.81 10.33
N GLY A 570 17.22 -4.47 11.50
CA GLY A 570 17.16 -3.11 12.04
C GLY A 570 15.97 -2.32 11.48
N ASP A 571 15.74 -1.12 12.01
CA ASP A 571 14.65 -0.19 11.63
C ASP A 571 14.65 0.15 10.12
N LEU A 572 13.92 -0.63 9.30
CA LEU A 572 13.89 -0.49 7.85
C LEU A 572 13.02 0.68 7.38
N ASN A 573 12.00 1.06 8.18
CA ASN A 573 11.07 2.13 7.84
C ASN A 573 11.55 3.52 8.33
N GLY A 574 12.49 3.56 9.28
CA GLY A 574 13.08 4.76 9.86
C GLY A 574 12.21 5.48 10.89
N ASP A 575 11.26 4.80 11.53
CA ASP A 575 10.37 5.38 12.53
C ASP A 575 11.00 5.47 13.94
N GLY A 576 12.20 4.92 14.10
CA GLY A 576 12.98 4.92 15.34
C GLY A 576 12.78 3.68 16.20
N ILE A 577 12.00 2.70 15.74
CA ILE A 577 11.74 1.43 16.41
C ILE A 577 12.25 0.31 15.50
N ASP A 578 12.99 -0.64 16.08
CA ASP A 578 13.46 -1.83 15.38
C ASP A 578 12.47 -2.97 15.60
N GLU A 579 11.71 -3.31 14.56
CA GLU A 579 10.68 -4.34 14.55
C GLU A 579 11.02 -5.47 13.55
N PRO A 580 10.32 -6.62 13.60
CA PRO A 580 10.49 -7.63 12.56
C PRO A 580 10.23 -7.07 11.15
N ASP A 581 11.06 -7.43 10.18
CA ASP A 581 11.01 -6.86 8.82
C ASP A 581 9.63 -7.01 8.15
N CYS A 582 8.87 -8.03 8.55
CA CYS A 582 7.54 -8.34 8.04
C CYS A 582 6.49 -7.28 8.38
N VAL A 583 6.75 -6.36 9.32
CA VAL A 583 5.90 -5.20 9.64
C VAL A 583 6.51 -3.86 9.26
N GLU A 584 7.76 -3.84 8.80
CA GLU A 584 8.44 -2.60 8.41
C GLU A 584 8.50 -2.38 6.91
N THR A 585 8.21 -3.39 6.09
CA THR A 585 8.26 -3.29 4.63
C THR A 585 7.12 -4.02 3.91
N LEU A 586 6.90 -3.67 2.63
CA LEU A 586 6.03 -4.41 1.69
C LEU A 586 4.61 -4.64 2.22
N SER A 587 4.00 -5.82 1.93
CA SER A 587 2.59 -6.09 2.22
C SER A 587 2.24 -5.92 3.70
N GLY A 588 3.04 -6.46 4.62
CA GLY A 588 2.74 -6.32 6.06
C GLY A 588 2.78 -4.88 6.55
N TYR A 589 3.69 -4.05 6.01
CA TYR A 589 3.73 -2.63 6.35
C TYR A 589 2.50 -1.88 5.82
N ILE A 590 2.19 -1.95 4.52
CA ILE A 590 1.04 -1.22 3.96
C ILE A 590 -0.29 -1.65 4.60
N GLU A 591 -0.43 -2.94 4.92
CA GLU A 591 -1.59 -3.48 5.64
C GLU A 591 -1.70 -2.89 7.05
N SER A 592 -0.60 -2.81 7.80
CA SER A 592 -0.58 -2.21 9.14
C SER A 592 -0.88 -0.70 9.12
N LEU A 593 -0.46 0.00 8.05
CA LEU A 593 -0.70 1.43 7.88
C LEU A 593 -2.19 1.78 7.82
N PHE A 594 -3.03 0.91 7.25
CA PHE A 594 -4.48 1.09 7.28
C PHE A 594 -5.01 1.22 8.72
N PHE A 595 -4.57 0.32 9.61
CA PHE A 595 -4.98 0.31 11.00
C PHE A 595 -4.40 1.50 11.78
N ARG A 596 -3.22 1.99 11.40
CA ARG A 596 -2.65 3.23 11.94
C ARG A 596 -3.49 4.44 11.57
N GLU A 597 -3.87 4.56 10.30
CA GLU A 597 -4.71 5.67 9.81
C GLU A 597 -6.05 5.71 10.56
N TYR A 598 -6.71 4.57 10.72
CA TYR A 598 -7.98 4.51 11.44
C TYR A 598 -7.83 4.67 12.97
N GLY A 599 -6.97 3.85 13.58
CA GLY A 599 -6.92 3.68 15.04
C GLY A 599 -6.10 4.74 15.78
N GLN A 600 -5.12 5.36 15.12
CA GLN A 600 -4.26 6.39 15.73
C GLN A 600 -4.45 7.77 15.10
N ASN A 601 -4.57 7.85 13.78
CA ASN A 601 -4.76 9.12 13.08
C ASN A 601 -6.24 9.58 13.05
N ASN A 602 -7.17 8.73 13.51
CA ASN A 602 -8.61 9.00 13.57
C ASN A 602 -9.24 9.33 12.20
N VAL A 603 -8.80 8.64 11.15
CA VAL A 603 -9.39 8.74 9.81
C VAL A 603 -10.54 7.74 9.69
N HIS A 604 -11.76 8.25 9.50
CA HIS A 604 -12.99 7.44 9.55
C HIS A 604 -13.71 7.27 8.22
N ILE A 605 -13.23 7.88 7.13
CA ILE A 605 -13.74 7.62 5.78
C ILE A 605 -12.86 6.56 5.11
N LEU A 606 -13.48 5.50 4.58
CA LEU A 606 -12.77 4.31 4.10
C LEU A 606 -11.71 4.61 3.02
N GLY A 607 -12.06 5.43 2.03
CA GLY A 607 -11.15 5.83 0.97
C GLY A 607 -10.00 6.69 1.48
N GLU A 608 -10.23 7.53 2.49
CA GLU A 608 -9.18 8.33 3.13
C GLU A 608 -8.22 7.45 3.92
N THR A 609 -8.73 6.45 4.64
CA THR A 609 -7.90 5.47 5.35
C THR A 609 -7.02 4.67 4.37
N TRP A 610 -7.58 4.21 3.25
CA TRP A 610 -6.83 3.52 2.19
C TRP A 610 -5.78 4.43 1.54
N GLY A 611 -6.18 5.62 1.07
CA GLY A 611 -5.28 6.55 0.39
C GLY A 611 -4.20 7.13 1.32
N GLY A 612 -4.53 7.31 2.60
CA GLY A 612 -3.58 7.67 3.65
C GLY A 612 -2.53 6.58 3.88
N ALA A 613 -2.93 5.31 3.88
CA ALA A 613 -1.99 4.19 3.98
C ALA A 613 -1.05 4.10 2.77
N VAL A 614 -1.57 4.26 1.53
CA VAL A 614 -0.76 4.31 0.30
C VAL A 614 0.22 5.49 0.34
N THR A 615 -0.25 6.68 0.69
CA THR A 615 0.58 7.89 0.81
C THR A 615 1.66 7.75 1.89
N SER A 616 1.29 7.20 3.06
CA SER A 616 2.23 6.89 4.14
C SER A 616 3.30 5.90 3.68
N TYR A 617 2.91 4.88 2.93
CA TYR A 617 3.85 3.91 2.36
C TYR A 617 4.84 4.58 1.42
N LEU A 618 4.37 5.37 0.44
CA LEU A 618 5.22 6.05 -0.54
C LEU A 618 6.14 7.11 0.06
N ASN A 619 5.72 7.76 1.15
CA ASN A 619 6.55 8.68 1.90
C ASN A 619 7.74 7.99 2.59
N THR A 620 7.52 6.74 3.03
CA THR A 620 8.56 5.90 3.61
C THR A 620 9.42 5.24 2.51
N PHE A 621 8.78 4.73 1.47
CA PHE A 621 9.37 3.96 0.38
C PHE A 621 8.85 4.48 -0.97
N PRO A 622 9.51 5.50 -1.56
CA PRO A 622 9.09 6.03 -2.85
C PRO A 622 9.06 4.91 -3.90
N GLY A 623 7.89 4.70 -4.52
CA GLY A 623 7.65 3.50 -5.34
C GLY A 623 8.64 3.34 -6.51
N MET A 624 9.18 4.44 -7.05
CA MET A 624 10.15 4.37 -8.15
C MET A 624 11.60 4.04 -7.73
N ASP A 625 11.87 3.92 -6.42
CA ASP A 625 13.18 3.50 -5.89
C ASP A 625 13.38 1.98 -5.99
N ASP A 626 12.33 1.18 -5.78
CA ASP A 626 12.37 -0.29 -5.82
C ASP A 626 11.12 -0.87 -6.50
N GLN A 627 11.33 -1.91 -7.30
CA GLN A 627 10.25 -2.51 -8.10
C GLN A 627 9.15 -3.17 -7.25
N LEU A 628 9.49 -3.73 -6.08
CA LEU A 628 8.51 -4.37 -5.20
C LEU A 628 7.71 -3.35 -4.40
N ASP A 629 8.31 -2.21 -4.05
CA ASP A 629 7.59 -1.09 -3.45
C ASP A 629 6.57 -0.49 -4.45
N CYS A 630 6.97 -0.30 -5.72
CA CYS A 630 6.06 0.10 -6.80
C CYS A 630 4.87 -0.85 -6.89
N LYS A 631 5.16 -2.16 -7.00
CA LYS A 631 4.14 -3.20 -7.11
C LYS A 631 3.21 -3.24 -5.91
N THR A 632 3.74 -3.05 -4.70
CA THR A 632 2.97 -3.12 -3.45
C THR A 632 1.81 -2.14 -3.45
N VAL A 633 2.02 -0.89 -3.90
CA VAL A 633 0.93 0.11 -3.97
C VAL A 633 0.04 -0.08 -5.20
N GLU A 634 0.59 -0.50 -6.34
CA GLU A 634 -0.18 -0.69 -7.58
C GLU A 634 -1.23 -1.80 -7.43
N GLU A 635 -0.95 -2.88 -6.69
CA GLU A 635 -1.84 -4.04 -6.60
C GLU A 635 -2.85 -3.99 -5.45
N TRP A 636 -2.73 -3.03 -4.53
CA TRP A 636 -3.51 -2.96 -3.29
C TRP A 636 -4.83 -2.23 -3.49
N VAL A 637 -5.86 -2.97 -3.92
CA VAL A 637 -7.15 -2.41 -4.35
C VAL A 637 -8.18 -2.37 -3.22
N LEU A 638 -8.98 -1.30 -3.17
CA LEU A 638 -10.18 -1.18 -2.35
C LEU A 638 -11.42 -1.67 -3.11
N LEU A 639 -11.96 -2.82 -2.71
CA LEU A 639 -13.29 -3.28 -3.12
C LEU A 639 -14.32 -2.82 -2.09
N GLY A 640 -14.96 -1.69 -2.36
CA GLY A 640 -15.90 -1.02 -1.46
C GLY A 640 -16.20 0.41 -1.91
N ASP A 641 -17.08 1.09 -1.19
CA ASP A 641 -17.38 2.51 -1.40
C ASP A 641 -16.31 3.38 -0.70
N PRO A 642 -15.51 4.18 -1.42
CA PRO A 642 -14.46 5.01 -0.82
C PRO A 642 -15.02 6.15 0.04
N SER A 643 -16.29 6.53 -0.13
CA SER A 643 -16.94 7.55 0.68
C SER A 643 -17.63 6.99 1.93
N LEU A 644 -17.49 5.70 2.19
CA LEU A 644 -18.14 5.03 3.32
C LEU A 644 -17.61 5.56 4.66
N MET A 645 -18.53 6.00 5.52
CA MET A 645 -18.23 6.29 6.92
C MET A 645 -18.03 4.97 7.70
N ILE A 646 -16.80 4.71 8.13
CA ILE A 646 -16.46 3.53 8.92
C ILE A 646 -17.17 3.61 10.28
N GLY A 647 -18.01 2.61 10.58
CA GLY A 647 -18.88 2.61 11.76
C GLY A 647 -20.21 3.36 11.58
N GLY A 648 -20.51 3.84 10.37
CA GLY A 648 -21.75 4.52 10.04
C GLY A 648 -21.90 5.93 10.63
N TYR A 649 -22.94 6.64 10.19
CA TYR A 649 -23.29 7.96 10.73
C TYR A 649 -24.01 7.82 12.08
N LYS A 650 -23.83 8.81 12.96
CA LYS A 650 -24.42 8.83 14.31
C LYS A 650 -25.62 9.76 14.39
#